data_AF-A0A2U3LTY2-F1
#
_entry.id   AF-A0A2U3LTY2-F1
#
_cell.length_a   1.000
_cell.length_b   1.000
_cell.length_c   1.000
_cell.angle_alpha   90.00
_cell.angle_beta   90.00
_cell.angle_gamma   90.00
#
_symmetry.space_group_name_H-M   'P 1'
#
loop_
_entity.id
_entity.type
_entity.pdbx_description
1 polymer ?
#
loop_
_entity_poly.entity_id
_entity_poly.type
_entity_poly.pdbx_seq_one_letter_code
_entity_poly.pdbx_strand_id
1 'polypeptide(L)'
;MVSWVETHITQGACAYPITSSTTMGGGYQMEVANGKKNLWGEELAFIEPESEHSAATTCEGFAVAGGRVTNFTSGQGLILMKEVLYTISGKRLPIVFHIGSRALTSQSLNVHAGHDDVVGVADCGWGVLYARNAQEAGDFALITRRTAEESETPFLNVQDGFLTTHTIENVRLPEPDFMKLFVGHPSLHIRNLMDPQIPLMSGVVQNQDSYMKGKIAQRKFYDQVLPILKRVMREFGDLTGRRYDTVMTYRLEDADYAIVGSGCMIETAEAAVDYMREKLGLKVGIMHLTCFRPFPSVDVVKALRHCKAIAVLERLDIPMMQSNPQLCEIKAAFADAASGTAGYPPLGRMPRFTGGSAGLGSRDVRAGDFIAIVENMRSQQPHTYFTVGIKHPLALPVTLDPDVRGAGSFSMRGHSVGGYGSVTTNKVIATIGGEVFGMDVQAYPKYGSEKKGLPTTYYLTIAKEHIRVHSELEHVEFVALNDVNAFNLENPLMGLSPGGMVFTQSQEADPAAIWKQIPAWARKELCDKNARIFALDTVGIAQKVSSRADLQQRMQGIVLLGIFLRITPFQAELALSDEEVFRGVEKSLRKYFGKRGERVVQDNLEAVRRGYHDVIEIPREVMLSTAAADKANAALRVLEANS
;
A
#
# COMPACT_ATOMS: atom_id res chain seq x y z
N MET A 1 2.55 9.83 5.37
CA MET A 1 2.42 9.65 6.83
C MET A 1 3.78 9.55 7.53
N VAL A 2 4.63 8.57 7.21
CA VAL A 2 5.95 8.40 7.87
C VAL A 2 6.82 9.67 7.87
N SER A 3 7.08 10.29 6.70
CA SER A 3 7.89 11.52 6.64
C SER A 3 7.25 12.69 7.41
N TRP A 4 5.92 12.73 7.54
CA TRP A 4 5.26 13.73 8.39
C TRP A 4 5.67 13.53 9.84
N VAL A 5 5.59 12.31 10.37
CA VAL A 5 5.99 12.02 11.75
C VAL A 5 7.47 12.30 11.97
N GLU A 6 8.35 11.69 11.17
CA GLU A 6 9.80 11.75 11.41
C GLU A 6 10.36 13.18 11.30
N THR A 7 9.88 14.00 10.36
CA THR A 7 10.34 15.40 10.23
C THR A 7 9.88 16.30 11.38
N HIS A 8 8.95 15.84 12.22
CA HIS A 8 8.54 16.55 13.43
C HIS A 8 9.29 16.05 14.66
N ILE A 9 9.61 14.76 14.74
CA ILE A 9 10.07 14.15 16.00
C ILE A 9 11.56 13.79 16.03
N THR A 10 12.30 13.83 14.92
CA THR A 10 13.73 13.48 14.91
C THR A 10 14.65 14.69 14.76
N GLN A 11 15.96 14.47 14.97
CA GLN A 11 17.02 15.45 14.74
C GLN A 11 17.75 15.19 13.41
N GLY A 12 17.69 13.96 12.89
CA GLY A 12 18.20 13.68 11.56
C GLY A 12 17.70 12.37 10.95
N ALA A 13 18.02 12.21 9.67
CA ALA A 13 17.89 10.96 8.94
C ALA A 13 19.17 10.66 8.17
N CYS A 14 19.60 9.40 8.15
CA CYS A 14 20.68 8.95 7.28
C CYS A 14 20.13 7.84 6.41
N ALA A 15 20.12 8.02 5.09
CA ALA A 15 19.46 7.09 4.18
C ALA A 15 20.19 7.06 2.83
N TYR A 16 20.00 5.95 2.10
CA TYR A 16 20.49 5.78 0.74
C TYR A 16 19.30 5.41 -0.17
N PRO A 17 19.22 5.95 -1.40
CA PRO A 17 18.03 5.79 -2.22
C PRO A 17 17.85 4.37 -2.74
N ILE A 18 16.78 3.70 -2.30
CA ILE A 18 16.34 2.42 -2.85
C ILE A 18 14.80 2.38 -2.99
N THR A 19 14.31 1.95 -4.16
CA THR A 19 12.87 1.77 -4.37
C THR A 19 12.37 0.61 -3.48
N SER A 20 11.27 0.74 -2.73
CA SER A 20 10.22 1.77 -2.78
C SER A 20 10.26 2.81 -1.65
N SER A 21 11.34 2.88 -0.88
CA SER A 21 11.49 3.79 0.27
C SER A 21 12.08 5.17 -0.07
N THR A 22 12.62 5.35 -1.28
CA THR A 22 13.22 6.61 -1.76
C THR A 22 12.34 7.84 -1.52
N THR A 23 11.01 7.71 -1.67
CA THR A 23 10.08 8.84 -1.47
C THR A 23 10.03 9.33 -0.03
N MET A 24 10.22 8.45 0.96
CA MET A 24 10.26 8.84 2.37
C MET A 24 11.50 9.67 2.68
N GLY A 25 12.67 9.23 2.19
CA GLY A 25 13.94 9.94 2.31
C GLY A 25 13.92 11.29 1.58
N GLY A 26 13.44 11.31 0.33
CA GLY A 26 13.29 12.55 -0.43
C GLY A 26 12.33 13.54 0.21
N GLY A 27 11.25 13.05 0.86
CA GLY A 27 10.35 13.89 1.65
C GLY A 27 11.04 14.53 2.85
N TYR A 28 11.88 13.78 3.58
CA TYR A 28 12.65 14.32 4.69
C TYR A 28 13.71 15.33 4.22
N GLN A 29 14.44 15.00 3.16
CA GLN A 29 15.45 15.88 2.54
C GLN A 29 14.85 17.21 2.09
N MET A 30 13.62 17.19 1.56
CA MET A 30 12.89 18.40 1.16
C MET A 30 12.59 19.31 2.36
N GLU A 31 12.18 18.74 3.50
CA GLU A 31 11.93 19.52 4.73
C GLU A 31 13.21 20.14 5.29
N VAL A 32 14.33 19.40 5.25
CA VAL A 32 15.66 19.93 5.58
C VAL A 32 16.01 21.12 4.68
N ALA A 33 15.84 20.97 3.35
CA ALA A 33 16.13 22.04 2.40
C ALA A 33 15.24 23.28 2.59
N ASN A 34 14.02 23.12 3.10
CA ASN A 34 13.11 24.21 3.44
C ASN A 34 13.44 24.88 4.79
N GLY A 35 14.46 24.42 5.51
CA GLY A 35 14.83 24.94 6.83
C GLY A 35 13.82 24.57 7.93
N LYS A 36 13.06 23.48 7.75
CA LYS A 36 12.13 23.01 8.78
C LYS A 36 12.90 22.65 10.04
N LYS A 37 12.32 23.04 11.18
CA LYS A 37 12.78 22.63 12.51
C LYS A 37 11.83 21.57 13.08
N ASN A 38 12.37 20.70 13.92
CA ASN A 38 11.56 19.71 14.63
C ASN A 38 10.69 20.39 15.71
N LEU A 39 9.90 19.59 16.43
CA LEU A 39 8.96 20.08 17.44
C LEU A 39 9.62 20.84 18.60
N TRP A 40 10.92 20.68 18.82
CA TRP A 40 11.71 21.35 19.86
C TRP A 40 12.59 22.48 19.33
N GLY A 41 12.41 22.88 18.06
CA GLY A 41 13.12 24.00 17.47
C GLY A 41 14.55 23.68 17.01
N GLU A 42 14.90 22.40 16.95
CA GLU A 42 16.20 21.94 16.47
C GLU A 42 16.19 21.81 14.95
N GLU A 43 17.33 22.06 14.31
CA GLU A 43 17.50 21.91 12.86
C GLU A 43 17.57 20.43 12.48
N LEU A 44 16.90 20.08 11.38
CA LEU A 44 16.92 18.73 10.84
C LEU A 44 18.20 18.49 10.01
N ALA A 45 18.82 17.33 10.15
CA ALA A 45 19.93 16.88 9.31
C ALA A 45 19.53 15.74 8.37
N PHE A 46 20.02 15.74 7.14
CA PHE A 46 19.92 14.59 6.22
C PHE A 46 21.31 14.23 5.68
N ILE A 47 21.72 12.98 5.84
CA ILE A 47 23.02 12.48 5.38
C ILE A 47 22.80 11.33 4.38
N GLU A 48 23.34 11.49 3.18
CA GLU A 48 23.34 10.47 2.12
C GLU A 48 24.77 9.95 1.91
N PRO A 49 25.12 8.78 2.46
CA PRO A 49 26.43 8.17 2.24
C PRO A 49 26.46 7.37 0.93
N GLU A 50 27.48 6.54 0.71
CA GLU A 50 27.69 5.81 -0.54
C GLU A 50 26.89 4.49 -0.67
N SER A 51 26.32 4.00 0.43
CA SER A 51 25.57 2.73 0.47
C SER A 51 24.59 2.64 1.65
N GLU A 52 23.67 1.69 1.62
CA GLU A 52 22.78 1.38 2.75
C GLU A 52 23.54 0.91 3.99
N HIS A 53 24.64 0.16 3.83
CA HIS A 53 25.50 -0.23 4.95
C HIS A 53 26.00 1.02 5.70
N SER A 54 26.60 1.98 4.98
CA SER A 54 27.09 3.22 5.56
C SER A 54 25.98 4.13 6.07
N ALA A 55 24.77 4.07 5.48
CA ALA A 55 23.60 4.78 6.00
C ALA A 55 23.19 4.25 7.39
N ALA A 56 23.18 2.94 7.58
CA ALA A 56 22.95 2.35 8.91
C ALA A 56 24.09 2.69 9.88
N THR A 57 25.36 2.62 9.45
CA THR A 57 26.51 2.97 10.30
C THR A 57 26.50 4.43 10.72
N THR A 58 26.05 5.33 9.82
CA THR A 58 25.89 6.75 10.15
C THR A 58 24.76 6.94 11.17
N CYS A 59 23.64 6.22 11.04
CA CYS A 59 22.59 6.22 12.07
C CYS A 59 23.12 5.72 13.41
N GLU A 60 23.92 4.65 13.42
CA GLU A 60 24.56 4.15 14.63
C GLU A 60 25.41 5.24 15.29
N GLY A 61 26.30 5.89 14.54
CA GLY A 61 27.13 6.99 15.04
C GLY A 61 26.32 8.17 15.59
N PHE A 62 25.26 8.57 14.87
CA PHE A 62 24.37 9.65 15.28
C PHE A 62 23.67 9.33 16.61
N ALA A 63 23.15 8.12 16.76
CA ALA A 63 22.47 7.68 17.97
C ALA A 63 23.44 7.49 19.16
N VAL A 64 24.63 6.96 18.91
CA VAL A 64 25.69 6.84 19.93
C VAL A 64 26.10 8.21 20.48
N ALA A 65 26.04 9.27 19.66
CA ALA A 65 26.26 10.66 20.08
C ALA A 65 25.05 11.30 20.80
N GLY A 66 24.00 10.53 21.12
CA GLY A 66 22.82 10.99 21.86
C GLY A 66 21.70 11.58 20.99
N GLY A 67 21.78 11.44 19.66
CA GLY A 67 20.81 12.01 18.74
C GLY A 67 19.67 11.06 18.35
N ARG A 68 18.46 11.60 18.17
CA ARG A 68 17.31 10.86 17.61
C ARG A 68 17.38 10.83 16.10
N VAL A 69 17.62 9.65 15.54
CA VAL A 69 17.81 9.43 14.10
C VAL A 69 16.83 8.40 13.53
N THR A 70 16.64 8.47 12.21
CA THR A 70 15.83 7.53 11.42
C THR A 70 16.50 7.15 10.10
N ASN A 71 16.02 6.09 9.46
CA ASN A 71 16.47 5.62 8.15
C ASN A 71 15.26 5.11 7.34
N PHE A 72 15.40 5.18 6.01
CA PHE A 72 14.42 4.69 5.06
C PHE A 72 15.11 3.71 4.11
N THR A 73 14.70 2.45 4.10
CA THR A 73 15.31 1.41 3.25
C THR A 73 14.30 0.36 2.77
N SER A 74 14.73 -0.50 1.86
CA SER A 74 13.92 -1.55 1.23
C SER A 74 14.82 -2.66 0.67
N GLY A 75 14.33 -3.91 0.63
CA GLY A 75 14.91 -4.98 -0.18
C GLY A 75 16.38 -5.25 0.13
N GLN A 76 17.21 -5.21 -0.93
CA GLN A 76 18.65 -5.44 -0.83
C GLN A 76 19.34 -4.49 0.14
N GLY A 77 18.85 -3.26 0.24
CA GLY A 77 19.38 -2.26 1.14
C GLY A 77 19.29 -2.69 2.59
N LEU A 78 18.16 -3.29 3.00
CA LEU A 78 17.99 -3.79 4.36
C LEU A 78 18.92 -4.98 4.65
N ILE A 79 19.10 -5.89 3.70
CA ILE A 79 20.03 -7.02 3.84
C ILE A 79 21.47 -6.54 3.94
N LEU A 80 21.85 -5.51 3.15
CA LEU A 80 23.17 -4.91 3.19
C LEU A 80 23.46 -4.24 4.55
N MET A 81 22.43 -3.82 5.29
CA MET A 81 22.57 -3.30 6.66
C MET A 81 22.72 -4.37 7.74
N LYS A 82 22.53 -5.67 7.43
CA LYS A 82 22.36 -6.74 8.44
C LYS A 82 23.46 -6.78 9.51
N GLU A 83 24.73 -6.58 9.12
CA GLU A 83 25.85 -6.50 10.06
C GLU A 83 25.67 -5.38 11.09
N VAL A 84 25.32 -4.18 10.60
CA VAL A 84 25.13 -2.98 11.42
C VAL A 84 23.87 -3.07 12.29
N LEU A 85 22.84 -3.80 11.85
CA LEU A 85 21.65 -4.02 12.69
C LEU A 85 22.02 -4.76 13.99
N TYR A 86 22.97 -5.70 13.95
CA TYR A 86 23.48 -6.36 15.15
C TYR A 86 24.26 -5.41 16.08
N THR A 87 25.00 -4.45 15.54
CA THR A 87 25.76 -3.47 16.36
C THR A 87 24.82 -2.48 17.02
N ILE A 88 23.84 -1.94 16.28
CA ILE A 88 22.82 -1.00 16.79
C ILE A 88 22.03 -1.65 17.93
N SER A 89 21.51 -2.87 17.72
CA SER A 89 20.81 -3.57 18.78
C SER A 89 21.79 -3.88 19.92
N GLY A 90 22.97 -4.44 19.66
CA GLY A 90 23.97 -4.74 20.70
C GLY A 90 24.31 -3.58 21.62
N LYS A 91 24.37 -2.35 21.08
CA LYS A 91 24.64 -1.10 21.81
C LYS A 91 23.40 -0.47 22.47
N ARG A 92 22.22 -1.09 22.36
CA ARG A 92 20.95 -0.62 22.95
C ARG A 92 20.57 0.79 22.48
N LEU A 93 20.67 1.01 21.17
CA LEU A 93 20.34 2.29 20.55
C LEU A 93 18.87 2.27 20.09
N PRO A 94 18.01 3.19 20.57
CA PRO A 94 16.57 3.19 20.28
C PRO A 94 16.23 3.81 18.91
N ILE A 95 16.81 3.24 17.85
CA ILE A 95 16.63 3.72 16.47
C ILE A 95 15.38 3.09 15.85
N VAL A 96 14.65 3.85 15.04
CA VAL A 96 13.56 3.33 14.21
C VAL A 96 13.94 3.45 12.75
N PHE A 97 13.86 2.34 12.01
CA PHE A 97 13.98 2.31 10.55
C PHE A 97 12.61 2.04 9.92
N HIS A 98 12.31 2.75 8.84
CA HIS A 98 11.06 2.59 8.10
C HIS A 98 11.31 1.81 6.81
N ILE A 99 10.64 0.66 6.70
CA ILE A 99 10.89 -0.31 5.65
C ILE A 99 9.72 -0.30 4.67
N GLY A 100 9.99 0.08 3.42
CA GLY A 100 9.10 -0.27 2.32
C GLY A 100 9.44 -1.68 1.88
N SER A 101 8.83 -2.70 2.49
CA SER A 101 9.24 -4.10 2.35
C SER A 101 9.17 -4.52 0.89
N ARG A 102 10.24 -5.18 0.43
CA ARG A 102 10.47 -5.45 -0.99
C ARG A 102 11.01 -6.86 -1.16
N ALA A 103 10.53 -7.52 -2.20
CA ALA A 103 11.05 -8.81 -2.61
C ALA A 103 12.57 -8.73 -2.82
N LEU A 104 13.29 -9.74 -2.31
CA LEU A 104 14.70 -9.88 -2.58
C LEU A 104 14.92 -10.40 -4.00
N THR A 105 15.94 -9.87 -4.66
CA THR A 105 16.47 -10.42 -5.91
C THR A 105 16.99 -11.82 -5.65
N SER A 106 16.31 -12.81 -6.21
CA SER A 106 16.68 -14.22 -6.19
C SER A 106 16.88 -14.71 -7.62
N GLN A 107 15.89 -15.38 -8.24
CA GLN A 107 15.96 -15.77 -9.66
C GLN A 107 15.87 -14.56 -10.61
N SER A 108 15.32 -13.44 -10.14
CA SER A 108 15.24 -12.18 -10.88
C SER A 108 15.06 -11.01 -9.91
N LEU A 109 15.33 -9.79 -10.38
CA LEU A 109 15.08 -8.56 -9.63
C LEU A 109 13.58 -8.27 -9.62
N ASN A 110 13.05 -7.96 -8.44
CA ASN A 110 11.70 -7.43 -8.30
C ASN A 110 11.73 -6.23 -7.34
N VAL A 111 11.19 -5.10 -7.78
CA VAL A 111 11.14 -3.86 -6.98
C VAL A 111 9.90 -3.77 -6.08
N HIS A 112 8.97 -4.71 -6.25
CA HIS A 112 7.66 -4.73 -5.61
C HIS A 112 7.65 -5.44 -4.25
N ALA A 113 6.50 -5.45 -3.58
CA ALA A 113 6.34 -5.95 -2.22
C ALA A 113 6.80 -7.41 -2.09
N GLY A 114 7.58 -7.66 -1.04
CA GLY A 114 7.89 -8.96 -0.46
C GLY A 114 8.22 -8.74 1.01
N HIS A 115 8.17 -9.81 1.81
CA HIS A 115 8.57 -9.77 3.23
C HIS A 115 9.92 -10.46 3.46
N ASP A 116 10.55 -10.97 2.40
CA ASP A 116 11.83 -11.69 2.44
C ASP A 116 12.96 -10.83 3.01
N ASP A 117 12.96 -9.52 2.74
CA ASP A 117 13.95 -8.57 3.24
C ASP A 117 13.87 -8.41 4.77
N VAL A 118 12.66 -8.19 5.30
CA VAL A 118 12.40 -8.05 6.73
C VAL A 118 12.67 -9.36 7.46
N VAL A 119 12.21 -10.49 6.92
CA VAL A 119 12.50 -11.82 7.48
C VAL A 119 14.00 -12.11 7.46
N GLY A 120 14.71 -11.67 6.41
CA GLY A 120 16.16 -11.83 6.28
C GLY A 120 16.97 -11.17 7.39
N VAL A 121 16.40 -10.22 8.14
CA VAL A 121 17.05 -9.53 9.28
C VAL A 121 16.30 -9.71 10.61
N ALA A 122 15.28 -10.55 10.67
CA ALA A 122 14.43 -10.71 11.86
C ALA A 122 15.15 -11.34 13.08
N ASP A 123 16.37 -11.80 12.90
CA ASP A 123 17.28 -12.36 13.91
C ASP A 123 18.23 -11.31 14.53
N CYS A 124 18.21 -10.07 14.05
CA CYS A 124 19.17 -9.02 14.45
C CYS A 124 18.86 -8.36 15.81
N GLY A 125 17.81 -8.79 16.52
CA GLY A 125 17.42 -8.22 17.81
C GLY A 125 16.68 -6.88 17.71
N TRP A 126 15.86 -6.73 16.66
CA TRP A 126 15.01 -5.56 16.44
C TRP A 126 13.53 -5.92 16.65
N GLY A 127 12.74 -4.97 17.14
CA GLY A 127 11.29 -5.07 17.07
C GLY A 127 10.81 -4.90 15.62
N VAL A 128 9.71 -5.54 15.22
CA VAL A 128 9.21 -5.53 13.84
C VAL A 128 7.69 -5.45 13.86
N LEU A 129 7.14 -4.33 13.38
CA LEU A 129 5.70 -4.13 13.21
C LEU A 129 5.33 -4.01 11.73
N TYR A 130 4.31 -4.73 11.30
CA TYR A 130 3.74 -4.64 9.95
C TYR A 130 2.48 -3.79 9.94
N ALA A 131 2.49 -2.67 9.23
CA ALA A 131 1.31 -1.88 8.94
C ALA A 131 0.49 -2.48 7.78
N ARG A 132 -0.84 -2.38 7.86
CA ARG A 132 -1.74 -2.79 6.77
C ARG A 132 -1.95 -1.69 5.74
N ASN A 133 -1.94 -0.43 6.16
CA ASN A 133 -2.20 0.74 5.31
C ASN A 133 -1.35 1.94 5.74
N ALA A 134 -1.45 3.06 5.03
CA ALA A 134 -0.65 4.25 5.28
C ALA A 134 -1.01 4.96 6.60
N GLN A 135 -2.28 4.86 7.05
CA GLN A 135 -2.66 5.32 8.40
C GLN A 135 -1.87 4.57 9.47
N GLU A 136 -1.89 3.23 9.46
CA GLU A 136 -1.15 2.41 10.41
C GLU A 136 0.35 2.63 10.31
N ALA A 137 0.92 2.78 9.12
CA ALA A 137 2.35 3.05 8.95
C ALA A 137 2.78 4.37 9.61
N GLY A 138 1.90 5.38 9.60
CA GLY A 138 2.09 6.64 10.30
C GLY A 138 1.98 6.51 11.82
N ASP A 139 0.94 5.84 12.30
CA ASP A 139 0.71 5.64 13.73
C ASP A 139 1.82 4.77 14.35
N PHE A 140 2.27 3.73 13.62
CA PHE A 140 3.39 2.89 14.00
C PHE A 140 4.72 3.62 14.02
N ALA A 141 4.92 4.70 13.26
CA ALA A 141 6.13 5.52 13.42
C ALA A 141 6.25 6.10 14.84
N LEU A 142 5.13 6.49 15.46
CA LEU A 142 5.11 6.98 16.84
C LEU A 142 5.19 5.83 17.85
N ILE A 143 4.41 4.75 17.64
CA ILE A 143 4.37 3.60 18.55
C ILE A 143 5.75 2.92 18.62
N THR A 144 6.39 2.65 17.49
CA THR A 144 7.73 2.05 17.48
C THR A 144 8.76 3.00 18.07
N ARG A 145 8.69 4.30 17.82
CA ARG A 145 9.63 5.28 18.41
C ARG A 145 9.56 5.26 19.93
N ARG A 146 8.36 5.41 20.48
CA ARG A 146 8.16 5.42 21.94
C ARG A 146 8.57 4.09 22.56
N THR A 147 8.19 2.97 21.94
CA THR A 147 8.58 1.64 22.42
C THR A 147 10.09 1.45 22.35
N ALA A 148 10.74 1.90 21.27
CA ALA A 148 12.18 1.76 21.11
C ALA A 148 12.95 2.49 22.21
N GLU A 149 12.54 3.73 22.49
CA GLU A 149 13.14 4.59 23.49
C GLU A 149 12.92 4.08 24.92
N GLU A 150 11.71 3.65 25.26
CA GLU A 150 11.40 3.11 26.59
C GLU A 150 12.04 1.73 26.86
N SER A 151 12.31 0.95 25.80
CA SER A 151 12.90 -0.40 25.93
C SER A 151 14.39 -0.49 25.54
N GLU A 152 14.99 0.63 25.13
CA GLU A 152 16.35 0.71 24.58
C GLU A 152 16.62 -0.35 23.49
N THR A 153 15.61 -0.65 22.68
CA THR A 153 15.65 -1.68 21.64
C THR A 153 15.20 -1.07 20.32
N PRO A 154 15.95 -1.22 19.23
CA PRO A 154 15.59 -0.61 17.95
C PRO A 154 14.40 -1.32 17.29
N PHE A 155 13.68 -0.62 16.39
CA PHE A 155 12.47 -1.12 15.73
C PHE A 155 12.45 -0.89 14.21
N LEU A 156 11.88 -1.85 13.49
CA LEU A 156 11.47 -1.74 12.10
C LEU A 156 9.97 -1.44 12.05
N ASN A 157 9.60 -0.31 11.44
CA ASN A 157 8.22 0.00 11.06
C ASN A 157 8.04 -0.36 9.58
N VAL A 158 7.31 -1.43 9.30
CA VAL A 158 7.24 -2.07 7.99
C VAL A 158 5.92 -1.77 7.30
N GLN A 159 5.99 -1.42 6.02
CA GLN A 159 4.85 -1.20 5.12
C GLN A 159 5.11 -1.88 3.78
N ASP A 160 4.08 -2.46 3.16
CA ASP A 160 4.23 -3.22 1.92
C ASP A 160 4.65 -2.30 0.75
N GLY A 161 5.75 -2.65 0.08
CA GLY A 161 6.30 -1.90 -1.04
C GLY A 161 5.29 -1.68 -2.17
N PHE A 162 5.16 -0.44 -2.63
CA PHE A 162 4.14 0.04 -3.57
C PHE A 162 2.69 -0.04 -3.06
N LEU A 163 2.25 -1.20 -2.58
CA LEU A 163 0.86 -1.46 -2.14
C LEU A 163 0.44 -0.58 -0.95
N THR A 164 1.38 -0.21 -0.09
CA THR A 164 1.16 0.77 0.98
C THR A 164 2.02 2.02 0.77
N THR A 165 3.27 1.87 0.32
CA THR A 165 4.21 3.01 0.24
C THR A 165 3.87 4.03 -0.84
N HIS A 166 3.13 3.63 -1.88
CA HIS A 166 2.75 4.49 -3.01
C HIS A 166 1.24 4.68 -3.16
N THR A 167 0.44 3.96 -2.38
CA THR A 167 -1.01 4.13 -2.33
C THR A 167 -1.33 5.46 -1.66
N ILE A 168 -2.18 6.23 -2.32
CA ILE A 168 -2.74 7.47 -1.79
C ILE A 168 -4.07 7.11 -1.19
N GLU A 169 -4.27 7.48 0.07
CA GLU A 169 -5.51 7.27 0.78
C GLU A 169 -5.79 8.41 1.76
N ASN A 170 -7.04 8.52 2.21
CA ASN A 170 -7.42 9.43 3.27
C ASN A 170 -6.76 8.98 4.57
N VAL A 171 -6.07 9.90 5.24
CA VAL A 171 -5.40 9.64 6.52
C VAL A 171 -5.60 10.81 7.47
N ARG A 172 -5.58 10.49 8.77
CA ARG A 172 -5.59 11.43 9.89
C ARG A 172 -4.14 11.61 10.36
N LEU A 173 -3.53 12.72 9.94
CA LEU A 173 -2.17 13.06 10.35
C LEU A 173 -2.10 13.26 11.88
N PRO A 174 -1.10 12.71 12.57
CA PRO A 174 -0.85 13.03 13.97
C PRO A 174 -0.57 14.52 14.16
N GLU A 175 -1.26 15.15 15.11
CA GLU A 175 -1.08 16.56 15.40
C GLU A 175 0.27 16.82 16.09
N PRO A 176 0.94 17.95 15.83
CA PRO A 176 2.20 18.34 16.50
C PRO A 176 2.15 18.24 18.03
N ASP A 177 1.08 18.70 18.66
CA ASP A 177 0.94 18.70 20.12
C ASP A 177 0.77 17.29 20.68
N PHE A 178 0.00 16.44 19.98
CA PHE A 178 -0.08 15.02 20.31
C PHE A 178 1.28 14.32 20.17
N MET A 179 2.03 14.59 19.10
CA MET A 179 3.37 14.02 18.92
C MET A 179 4.31 14.43 20.06
N LYS A 180 4.32 15.72 20.46
CA LYS A 180 5.10 16.20 21.60
C LYS A 180 4.75 15.46 22.89
N LEU A 181 3.45 15.32 23.19
CA LEU A 181 2.95 14.63 24.37
C LEU A 181 3.34 13.16 24.36
N PHE A 182 3.20 12.50 23.21
CA PHE A 182 3.34 11.05 23.11
C PHE A 182 4.79 10.57 23.12
N VAL A 183 5.71 11.21 22.36
CA VAL A 183 7.11 10.73 22.27
C VAL A 183 8.10 11.52 23.13
N GLY A 184 7.75 12.73 23.59
CA GLY A 184 8.64 13.54 24.41
C GLY A 184 9.93 14.01 23.72
N HIS A 185 10.67 14.88 24.42
CA HIS A 185 11.95 15.41 23.94
C HIS A 185 13.02 14.31 23.90
N PRO A 186 13.83 14.19 22.82
CA PRO A 186 14.81 13.11 22.68
C PRO A 186 15.83 13.02 23.83
N SER A 187 16.26 14.16 24.38
CA SER A 187 17.21 14.19 25.52
C SER A 187 16.71 13.52 26.81
N LEU A 188 15.41 13.24 26.94
CA LEU A 188 14.84 12.54 28.10
C LEU A 188 15.00 11.02 28.01
N HIS A 189 15.23 10.50 26.80
CA HIS A 189 15.13 9.07 26.52
C HIS A 189 16.36 8.49 25.83
N ILE A 190 17.16 9.32 25.14
CA ILE A 190 18.34 8.86 24.41
C ILE A 190 19.60 9.14 25.21
N ARG A 191 20.40 8.09 25.42
CA ARG A 191 21.70 8.20 26.11
C ARG A 191 22.76 8.69 25.13
N ASN A 192 23.52 9.71 25.54
CA ASN A 192 24.77 10.03 24.88
C ASN A 192 25.88 9.10 25.40
N LEU A 193 26.36 8.19 24.55
CA LEU A 193 27.48 7.30 24.87
C LEU A 193 28.84 7.92 24.52
N MET A 194 28.84 9.04 23.79
CA MET A 194 30.04 9.78 23.37
C MET A 194 30.04 11.18 24.00
N ASP A 195 29.92 11.21 25.32
CA ASP A 195 30.10 12.43 26.11
C ASP A 195 31.56 12.51 26.62
N PRO A 196 32.36 13.50 26.17
CA PRO A 196 33.72 13.68 26.66
C PRO A 196 33.81 13.96 28.18
N GLN A 197 32.73 14.42 28.82
CA GLN A 197 32.67 14.65 30.26
C GLN A 197 32.43 13.35 31.04
N ILE A 198 31.81 12.34 30.40
CA ILE A 198 31.52 11.03 30.99
C ILE A 198 32.03 9.95 30.01
N PRO A 199 33.36 9.81 29.85
CA PRO A 199 33.92 8.97 28.82
C PRO A 199 33.56 7.50 29.05
N LEU A 200 33.04 6.85 28.01
CA LEU A 200 32.67 5.44 28.00
C LEU A 200 33.33 4.74 26.82
N MET A 201 33.84 3.53 27.04
CA MET A 201 34.35 2.67 25.98
C MET A 201 33.28 1.66 25.58
N SER A 202 32.85 1.70 24.31
CA SER A 202 31.84 0.80 23.74
C SER A 202 32.42 0.01 22.56
N GLY A 203 31.95 -1.22 22.35
CA GLY A 203 32.39 -2.06 21.21
C GLY A 203 33.78 -2.69 21.36
N VAL A 204 34.22 -2.99 22.59
CA VAL A 204 35.52 -3.64 22.84
C VAL A 204 35.53 -5.10 22.39
N VAL A 205 36.73 -5.63 22.14
CA VAL A 205 36.94 -7.08 21.96
C VAL A 205 36.73 -7.78 23.31
N GLN A 206 35.82 -8.75 23.35
CA GLN A 206 35.54 -9.56 24.53
C GLN A 206 35.95 -11.01 24.31
N ASN A 207 36.67 -11.59 25.27
CA ASN A 207 36.94 -13.03 25.29
C ASN A 207 35.72 -13.83 25.75
N GLN A 208 35.80 -15.16 25.66
CA GLN A 208 34.67 -16.10 25.74
C GLN A 208 33.77 -15.89 26.97
N ASP A 209 34.36 -15.76 28.16
CA ASP A 209 33.61 -15.59 29.42
C ASP A 209 32.78 -14.29 29.44
N SER A 210 33.42 -13.16 29.15
CA SER A 210 32.76 -11.84 29.12
C SER A 210 31.71 -11.76 28.01
N TYR A 211 31.99 -12.32 26.84
CA TYR A 211 31.08 -12.26 25.70
C TYR A 211 29.77 -13.01 25.99
N MET A 212 29.84 -14.24 26.51
CA MET A 212 28.63 -15.00 26.84
C MET A 212 27.79 -14.27 27.90
N LYS A 213 28.43 -13.74 28.95
CA LYS A 213 27.75 -12.95 30.00
C LYS A 213 27.06 -11.73 29.41
N GLY A 214 27.77 -10.93 28.61
CA GLY A 214 27.23 -9.73 27.97
C GLY A 214 26.08 -10.04 27.01
N LYS A 215 26.21 -11.09 26.18
CA LYS A 215 25.17 -11.46 25.21
C LYS A 215 23.90 -11.95 25.89
N ILE A 216 24.00 -12.76 26.94
CA ILE A 216 22.84 -13.23 27.70
C ILE A 216 22.22 -12.12 28.55
N ALA A 217 23.03 -11.21 29.13
CA ALA A 217 22.54 -10.09 29.93
C ALA A 217 21.59 -9.15 29.16
N GLN A 218 21.68 -9.10 27.83
CA GLN A 218 20.76 -8.32 26.99
C GLN A 218 19.30 -8.76 27.11
N ARG A 219 19.02 -9.99 27.54
CA ARG A 219 17.64 -10.48 27.77
C ARG A 219 16.84 -9.57 28.70
N LYS A 220 17.48 -8.97 29.71
CA LYS A 220 16.85 -8.01 30.61
C LYS A 220 16.11 -6.88 29.87
N PHE A 221 16.65 -6.42 28.74
CA PHE A 221 16.02 -5.40 27.91
C PHE A 221 14.93 -6.00 27.02
N TYR A 222 15.22 -7.11 26.34
CA TYR A 222 14.27 -7.76 25.44
C TYR A 222 13.00 -8.27 26.13
N ASP A 223 13.11 -8.78 27.35
CA ASP A 223 11.97 -9.29 28.14
C ASP A 223 10.94 -8.17 28.45
N GLN A 224 11.35 -6.91 28.38
CA GLN A 224 10.49 -5.75 28.63
C GLN A 224 9.81 -5.22 27.35
N VAL A 225 10.31 -5.58 26.16
CA VAL A 225 9.84 -5.02 24.88
C VAL A 225 8.36 -5.29 24.64
N LEU A 226 7.92 -6.55 24.78
CA LEU A 226 6.53 -6.93 24.53
C LEU A 226 5.54 -6.27 25.52
N PRO A 227 5.80 -6.27 26.85
CA PRO A 227 4.98 -5.51 27.80
C PRO A 227 4.91 -4.00 27.51
N ILE A 228 6.04 -3.37 27.18
CA ILE A 228 6.11 -1.94 26.85
C ILE A 228 5.29 -1.66 25.60
N LEU A 229 5.49 -2.44 24.53
CA LEU A 229 4.78 -2.28 23.26
C LEU A 229 3.25 -2.32 23.47
N LYS A 230 2.75 -3.31 24.19
CA LYS A 230 1.32 -3.43 24.49
C LYS A 230 0.77 -2.24 25.29
N ARG A 231 1.55 -1.73 26.25
CA ARG A 231 1.17 -0.54 27.01
C ARG A 231 1.15 0.69 26.09
N VAL A 232 2.18 0.90 25.28
CA VAL A 232 2.28 2.02 24.33
C VAL A 232 1.14 2.00 23.32
N MET A 233 0.79 0.83 22.75
CA MET A 233 -0.35 0.67 21.84
C MET A 233 -1.69 1.03 22.51
N ARG A 234 -1.88 0.62 23.78
CA ARG A 234 -3.08 0.98 24.57
C ARG A 234 -3.17 2.48 24.79
N GLU A 235 -2.09 3.09 25.28
CA GLU A 235 -2.04 4.54 25.53
C GLU A 235 -2.26 5.35 24.24
N PHE A 236 -1.70 4.89 23.12
CA PHE A 236 -1.99 5.47 21.80
C PHE A 236 -3.49 5.43 21.48
N GLY A 237 -4.13 4.28 21.71
CA GLY A 237 -5.56 4.11 21.50
C GLY A 237 -6.43 4.94 22.44
N ASP A 238 -6.00 5.13 23.68
CA ASP A 238 -6.74 5.95 24.65
C ASP A 238 -6.65 7.45 24.32
N LEU A 239 -5.54 7.90 23.74
CA LEU A 239 -5.35 9.29 23.32
C LEU A 239 -5.95 9.62 21.94
N THR A 240 -6.02 8.65 21.03
CA THR A 240 -6.38 8.90 19.63
C THR A 240 -7.68 8.24 19.18
N GLY A 241 -8.21 7.31 19.97
CA GLY A 241 -9.32 6.42 19.59
C GLY A 241 -8.93 5.28 18.64
N ARG A 242 -7.70 5.25 18.08
CA ARG A 242 -7.23 4.21 17.15
C ARG A 242 -6.50 3.11 17.93
N ARG A 243 -7.11 1.94 18.04
CA ARG A 243 -6.61 0.85 18.88
C ARG A 243 -5.75 -0.13 18.07
N TYR A 244 -4.63 -0.51 18.65
CA TYR A 244 -3.69 -1.49 18.12
C TYR A 244 -3.37 -2.53 19.18
N ASP A 245 -2.97 -3.72 18.74
CA ASP A 245 -2.45 -4.78 19.59
C ASP A 245 -1.39 -5.56 18.79
N THR A 246 -0.70 -6.49 19.45
CA THR A 246 0.36 -7.32 18.86
C THR A 246 -0.17 -8.30 17.82
N VAL A 247 -1.44 -8.69 17.97
CA VAL A 247 -2.24 -9.41 16.98
C VAL A 247 -3.59 -8.70 16.85
N MET A 248 -3.99 -8.37 15.63
CA MET A 248 -5.29 -7.74 15.36
C MET A 248 -6.22 -8.78 14.77
N THR A 249 -7.43 -8.90 15.30
CA THR A 249 -8.40 -9.93 14.87
C THR A 249 -9.61 -9.31 14.21
N TYR A 250 -10.17 -10.00 13.21
CA TYR A 250 -11.40 -9.58 12.53
C TYR A 250 -12.37 -10.77 12.41
N ARG A 251 -13.56 -10.64 13.04
CA ARG A 251 -14.64 -11.65 13.07
C ARG A 251 -14.15 -13.05 13.45
N LEU A 252 -13.23 -13.12 14.41
CA LEU A 252 -12.52 -14.34 14.79
C LEU A 252 -13.17 -15.06 15.98
N GLU A 253 -13.98 -14.37 16.78
CA GLU A 253 -14.51 -14.82 18.08
C GLU A 253 -15.31 -16.12 17.99
N ASP A 254 -16.09 -16.29 16.92
CA ASP A 254 -16.91 -17.48 16.65
C ASP A 254 -16.44 -18.29 15.44
N ALA A 255 -15.25 -17.98 14.92
CA ALA A 255 -14.74 -18.55 13.68
C ALA A 255 -14.36 -20.02 13.84
N ASP A 256 -14.74 -20.82 12.84
CA ASP A 256 -14.27 -22.19 12.66
C ASP A 256 -12.92 -22.23 11.92
N TYR A 257 -12.67 -21.26 11.04
CA TYR A 257 -11.49 -21.19 10.19
C TYR A 257 -10.83 -19.82 10.32
N ALA A 258 -9.51 -19.78 10.38
CA ALA A 258 -8.76 -18.53 10.45
C ALA A 258 -7.80 -18.39 9.28
N ILE A 259 -7.78 -17.20 8.68
CA ILE A 259 -6.70 -16.75 7.79
C ILE A 259 -5.75 -15.89 8.62
N VAL A 260 -4.45 -16.16 8.53
CA VAL A 260 -3.40 -15.44 9.26
C VAL A 260 -2.41 -14.85 8.27
N GLY A 261 -1.92 -13.64 8.52
CA GLY A 261 -0.80 -13.07 7.78
C GLY A 261 -0.49 -11.65 8.23
N SER A 262 0.33 -10.94 7.45
CA SER A 262 0.79 -9.57 7.76
C SER A 262 0.68 -8.65 6.53
N GLY A 263 0.75 -7.34 6.76
CA GLY A 263 0.71 -6.34 5.68
C GLY A 263 -0.68 -6.11 5.06
N CYS A 264 -0.70 -5.41 3.94
CA CYS A 264 -1.94 -4.86 3.33
C CYS A 264 -2.93 -5.92 2.84
N MET A 265 -2.45 -7.12 2.49
CA MET A 265 -3.32 -8.20 1.99
C MET A 265 -4.37 -8.63 3.02
N ILE A 266 -4.10 -8.39 4.31
CA ILE A 266 -5.04 -8.71 5.38
C ILE A 266 -6.25 -7.79 5.35
N GLU A 267 -6.10 -6.54 4.95
CA GLU A 267 -7.25 -5.63 4.79
C GLU A 267 -8.14 -6.08 3.62
N THR A 268 -7.56 -6.54 2.50
CA THR A 268 -8.32 -7.17 1.41
C THR A 268 -9.03 -8.44 1.87
N ALA A 269 -8.39 -9.23 2.73
CA ALA A 269 -8.98 -10.44 3.29
C ALA A 269 -10.22 -10.13 4.14
N GLU A 270 -10.25 -9.01 4.88
CA GLU A 270 -11.42 -8.60 5.69
C GLU A 270 -12.66 -8.43 4.83
N ALA A 271 -12.52 -7.78 3.66
CA ALA A 271 -13.62 -7.62 2.70
C ALA A 271 -14.09 -8.99 2.16
N ALA A 272 -13.17 -9.92 1.88
CA ALA A 272 -13.51 -11.27 1.46
C ALA A 272 -14.21 -12.08 2.57
N VAL A 273 -13.79 -11.91 3.83
CA VAL A 273 -14.41 -12.56 4.99
C VAL A 273 -15.84 -12.08 5.21
N ASP A 274 -16.11 -10.79 5.03
CA ASP A 274 -17.49 -10.30 5.10
C ASP A 274 -18.37 -10.97 4.05
N TYR A 275 -17.91 -11.04 2.80
CA TYR A 275 -18.62 -11.76 1.75
C TYR A 275 -18.84 -13.23 2.10
N MET A 276 -17.81 -13.95 2.56
CA MET A 276 -17.93 -15.37 2.93
C MET A 276 -18.91 -15.59 4.09
N ARG A 277 -18.90 -14.71 5.09
CA ARG A 277 -19.82 -14.80 6.23
C ARG A 277 -21.26 -14.50 5.83
N GLU A 278 -21.47 -13.44 5.03
CA GLU A 278 -22.80 -12.93 4.71
C GLU A 278 -23.48 -13.65 3.55
N LYS A 279 -22.72 -14.07 2.53
CA LYS A 279 -23.25 -14.69 1.31
C LYS A 279 -23.09 -16.20 1.30
N LEU A 280 -22.04 -16.74 1.91
CA LEU A 280 -21.75 -18.17 1.92
C LEU A 280 -22.04 -18.84 3.27
N GLY A 281 -22.30 -18.07 4.34
CA GLY A 281 -22.58 -18.59 5.68
C GLY A 281 -21.39 -19.27 6.35
N LEU A 282 -20.16 -18.95 5.93
CA LEU A 282 -18.94 -19.58 6.44
C LEU A 282 -18.40 -18.83 7.66
N LYS A 283 -18.15 -19.54 8.77
CA LYS A 283 -17.56 -18.97 9.99
C LYS A 283 -16.05 -18.81 9.84
N VAL A 284 -15.63 -17.78 9.13
CA VAL A 284 -14.22 -17.44 8.90
C VAL A 284 -13.88 -16.18 9.69
N GLY A 285 -12.66 -16.10 10.19
CA GLY A 285 -12.09 -14.90 10.79
C GLY A 285 -10.65 -14.69 10.32
N ILE A 286 -10.08 -13.55 10.71
CA ILE A 286 -8.70 -13.17 10.36
C ILE A 286 -7.92 -12.85 11.61
N MET A 287 -6.63 -13.17 11.58
CA MET A 287 -5.64 -12.60 12.49
C MET A 287 -4.52 -11.96 11.68
N HIS A 288 -4.38 -10.64 11.78
CA HIS A 288 -3.21 -9.91 11.36
C HIS A 288 -2.12 -10.06 12.43
N LEU A 289 -0.97 -10.63 12.05
CA LEU A 289 0.22 -10.64 12.90
C LEU A 289 0.90 -9.27 12.77
N THR A 290 0.44 -8.33 13.59
CA THR A 290 0.93 -6.94 13.61
C THR A 290 2.37 -6.88 14.12
N CYS A 291 2.68 -7.60 15.19
CA CYS A 291 4.01 -7.68 15.79
C CYS A 291 4.68 -9.00 15.40
N PHE A 292 5.67 -8.95 14.50
CA PHE A 292 6.47 -10.12 14.15
C PHE A 292 7.62 -10.33 15.15
N ARG A 293 8.17 -9.23 15.70
CA ARG A 293 9.18 -9.25 16.76
C ARG A 293 8.90 -8.19 17.81
N PRO A 294 9.00 -8.51 19.12
CA PRO A 294 9.08 -9.88 19.67
C PRO A 294 7.83 -10.69 19.31
N PHE A 295 7.98 -11.99 19.07
CA PHE A 295 6.85 -12.81 18.60
C PHE A 295 5.81 -13.00 19.73
N PRO A 296 4.53 -12.61 19.53
CA PRO A 296 3.50 -12.61 20.57
C PRO A 296 2.83 -13.98 20.72
N SER A 297 3.61 -15.02 21.03
CA SER A 297 3.17 -16.43 21.00
C SER A 297 1.91 -16.72 21.82
N VAL A 298 1.81 -16.16 23.04
CA VAL A 298 0.65 -16.35 23.92
C VAL A 298 -0.61 -15.71 23.32
N ASP A 299 -0.50 -14.52 22.71
CA ASP A 299 -1.64 -13.83 22.09
C ASP A 299 -2.11 -14.57 20.84
N VAL A 300 -1.17 -15.06 20.03
CA VAL A 300 -1.44 -15.89 18.85
C VAL A 300 -2.24 -17.13 19.23
N VAL A 301 -1.78 -17.90 20.23
CA VAL A 301 -2.51 -19.11 20.65
C VAL A 301 -3.86 -18.74 21.25
N LYS A 302 -3.93 -17.68 22.07
CA LYS A 302 -5.19 -17.21 22.66
C LYS A 302 -6.22 -16.85 21.58
N ALA A 303 -5.80 -16.18 20.52
CA ALA A 303 -6.67 -15.73 19.44
C ALA A 303 -7.14 -16.90 18.53
N LEU A 304 -6.34 -17.96 18.40
CA LEU A 304 -6.59 -19.00 17.38
C LEU A 304 -7.01 -20.37 17.93
N ARG A 305 -6.85 -20.63 19.24
CA ARG A 305 -7.03 -21.97 19.86
C ARG A 305 -8.40 -22.64 19.64
N HIS A 306 -9.45 -21.88 19.38
CA HIS A 306 -10.80 -22.42 19.15
C HIS A 306 -11.03 -22.87 17.71
N CYS A 307 -10.23 -22.38 16.75
CA CYS A 307 -10.39 -22.69 15.33
C CYS A 307 -10.17 -24.18 15.04
N LYS A 308 -10.87 -24.70 14.02
CA LYS A 308 -10.71 -26.06 13.47
C LYS A 308 -9.46 -26.15 12.61
N ALA A 309 -9.24 -25.14 11.78
CA ALA A 309 -8.08 -25.04 10.90
C ALA A 309 -7.64 -23.59 10.73
N ILE A 310 -6.35 -23.42 10.44
CA ILE A 310 -5.68 -22.13 10.32
C ILE A 310 -4.82 -22.18 9.05
N ALA A 311 -5.04 -21.24 8.15
CA ALA A 311 -4.20 -21.02 6.98
C ALA A 311 -3.32 -19.79 7.21
N VAL A 312 -2.01 -19.97 7.17
CA VAL A 312 -1.03 -18.87 7.30
C VAL A 312 -0.55 -18.48 5.91
N LEU A 313 -0.80 -17.24 5.54
CA LEU A 313 -0.46 -16.65 4.25
C LEU A 313 0.76 -15.73 4.42
N GLU A 314 1.82 -15.99 3.68
CA GLU A 314 3.08 -15.27 3.79
C GLU A 314 3.50 -14.67 2.44
N ARG A 315 3.96 -13.42 2.45
CA ARG A 315 4.42 -12.69 1.26
C ARG A 315 5.90 -12.95 0.97
N LEU A 316 6.28 -14.21 1.00
CA LEU A 316 7.62 -14.74 0.78
C LEU A 316 7.50 -16.23 0.47
N ASP A 317 8.60 -16.85 0.06
CA ASP A 317 8.68 -18.30 -0.06
C ASP A 317 10.07 -18.82 0.29
N ILE A 318 10.18 -19.74 1.26
CA ILE A 318 11.45 -20.33 1.69
C ILE A 318 11.36 -21.86 1.66
N PRO A 319 11.49 -22.50 0.49
CA PRO A 319 11.25 -23.94 0.31
C PRO A 319 12.14 -24.87 1.14
N MET A 320 13.31 -24.39 1.56
CA MET A 320 14.27 -25.18 2.36
C MET A 320 13.93 -25.19 3.87
N MET A 321 12.95 -24.40 4.32
CA MET A 321 12.43 -24.48 5.68
C MET A 321 11.32 -25.52 5.78
N GLN A 322 11.13 -26.09 6.98
CA GLN A 322 10.03 -27.02 7.25
C GLN A 322 8.64 -26.40 6.96
N SER A 323 8.53 -25.10 7.19
CA SER A 323 7.40 -24.23 6.85
C SER A 323 7.96 -22.81 6.72
N ASN A 324 7.25 -21.95 6.00
CA ASN A 324 7.58 -20.53 5.98
C ASN A 324 7.58 -19.95 7.43
N PRO A 325 8.33 -18.87 7.69
CA PRO A 325 8.69 -18.44 9.04
C PRO A 325 7.51 -18.16 9.98
N GLN A 326 6.46 -17.47 9.52
CA GLN A 326 5.30 -17.18 10.37
C GLN A 326 4.58 -18.48 10.74
N LEU A 327 4.36 -19.37 9.77
CA LEU A 327 3.76 -20.68 10.03
C LEU A 327 4.60 -21.52 10.99
N CYS A 328 5.92 -21.46 10.86
CA CYS A 328 6.84 -22.16 11.75
C CYS A 328 6.69 -21.67 13.20
N GLU A 329 6.69 -20.35 13.43
CA GLU A 329 6.55 -19.77 14.77
C GLU A 329 5.18 -19.99 15.39
N ILE A 330 4.11 -19.94 14.58
CA ILE A 330 2.77 -20.28 15.04
C ILE A 330 2.69 -21.75 15.46
N LYS A 331 3.24 -22.67 14.67
CA LYS A 331 3.29 -24.10 15.03
C LYS A 331 4.09 -24.31 16.32
N ALA A 332 5.21 -23.60 16.50
CA ALA A 332 6.01 -23.66 17.72
C ALA A 332 5.23 -23.15 18.95
N ALA A 333 4.53 -22.01 18.84
CA ALA A 333 3.69 -21.48 19.91
C ALA A 333 2.56 -22.44 20.31
N PHE A 334 1.94 -23.10 19.34
CA PHE A 334 0.92 -24.12 19.62
C PHE A 334 1.53 -25.40 20.23
N ALA A 335 2.76 -25.77 19.87
CA ALA A 335 3.47 -26.88 20.51
C ALA A 335 3.80 -26.59 21.98
N ASP A 336 4.21 -25.36 22.31
CA ASP A 336 4.40 -24.91 23.70
C ASP A 336 3.09 -25.01 24.50
N ALA A 337 2.00 -24.51 23.93
CA ALA A 337 0.68 -24.56 24.56
C ALA A 337 0.19 -26.00 24.77
N ALA A 338 0.43 -26.89 23.80
CA ALA A 338 0.09 -28.31 23.90
C ALA A 338 0.94 -29.04 24.96
N SER A 339 2.17 -28.59 25.18
CA SER A 339 3.10 -29.14 26.19
C SER A 339 2.82 -28.63 27.60
N GLY A 340 1.86 -27.70 27.77
CA GLY A 340 1.51 -27.14 29.07
C GLY A 340 2.48 -26.08 29.59
N THR A 341 3.23 -25.42 28.69
CA THR A 341 4.14 -24.33 29.06
C THR A 341 3.39 -23.21 29.80
N ALA A 342 3.95 -22.74 30.92
CA ALA A 342 3.31 -21.74 31.76
C ALA A 342 3.00 -20.45 30.98
N GLY A 343 1.81 -19.88 31.23
CA GLY A 343 1.33 -18.65 30.59
C GLY A 343 0.53 -18.88 29.31
N TYR A 344 0.65 -20.04 28.65
CA TYR A 344 -0.18 -20.37 27.50
C TYR A 344 -1.59 -20.82 27.92
N PRO A 345 -2.62 -20.49 27.13
CA PRO A 345 -3.96 -20.98 27.36
C PRO A 345 -4.06 -22.50 27.08
N PRO A 346 -4.90 -23.26 27.81
CA PRO A 346 -5.01 -24.70 27.61
C PRO A 346 -5.52 -25.04 26.21
N LEU A 347 -5.02 -26.08 25.55
CA LEU A 347 -5.53 -26.50 24.25
C LEU A 347 -6.51 -27.67 24.40
N GLY A 348 -7.74 -27.48 23.93
CA GLY A 348 -8.72 -28.57 23.85
C GLY A 348 -8.49 -29.49 22.64
N ARG A 349 -7.91 -28.94 21.57
CA ARG A 349 -7.50 -29.66 20.36
C ARG A 349 -6.40 -28.90 19.64
N MET A 350 -5.61 -29.60 18.83
CA MET A 350 -4.67 -28.97 17.90
C MET A 350 -5.42 -28.60 16.61
N PRO A 351 -5.42 -27.31 16.19
CA PRO A 351 -5.94 -26.95 14.87
C PRO A 351 -5.09 -27.57 13.77
N ARG A 352 -5.70 -27.79 12.61
CA ARG A 352 -4.95 -28.17 11.40
C ARG A 352 -4.34 -26.93 10.78
N PHE A 353 -3.04 -26.96 10.51
CA PHE A 353 -2.29 -25.84 9.93
C PHE A 353 -2.00 -26.08 8.45
N THR A 354 -2.25 -25.07 7.63
CA THR A 354 -1.80 -24.99 6.23
C THR A 354 -1.00 -23.70 6.02
N GLY A 355 -0.07 -23.71 5.08
CA GLY A 355 0.77 -22.57 4.71
C GLY A 355 0.61 -22.21 3.25
N GLY A 356 0.60 -20.91 2.95
CA GLY A 356 0.50 -20.41 1.58
C GLY A 356 1.47 -19.30 1.30
N SER A 357 2.09 -19.33 0.13
CA SER A 357 2.86 -18.21 -0.41
C SER A 357 2.00 -17.40 -1.38
N ALA A 358 1.89 -16.09 -1.14
CA ALA A 358 1.02 -15.22 -1.93
C ALA A 358 1.52 -13.78 -2.01
N GLY A 359 1.19 -13.10 -3.09
CA GLY A 359 1.48 -11.67 -3.24
C GLY A 359 2.96 -11.30 -3.36
N LEU A 360 3.85 -12.27 -3.59
CA LEU A 360 5.27 -12.02 -3.86
C LEU A 360 5.39 -11.11 -5.09
N GLY A 361 6.22 -10.08 -4.98
CA GLY A 361 6.41 -9.11 -6.05
C GLY A 361 5.17 -8.27 -6.35
N SER A 362 4.37 -7.94 -5.33
CA SER A 362 3.05 -7.28 -5.44
C SER A 362 2.09 -7.97 -6.41
N ARG A 363 2.20 -9.30 -6.57
CA ARG A 363 1.17 -10.06 -7.26
C ARG A 363 -0.17 -9.87 -6.53
N ASP A 364 -1.26 -9.72 -7.27
CA ASP A 364 -2.57 -9.54 -6.65
C ASP A 364 -2.98 -10.78 -5.84
N VAL A 365 -3.61 -10.52 -4.70
CA VAL A 365 -4.33 -11.50 -3.89
C VAL A 365 -5.73 -10.96 -3.70
N ARG A 366 -6.71 -11.60 -4.32
CA ARG A 366 -8.08 -11.10 -4.46
C ARG A 366 -9.06 -11.91 -3.60
N ALA A 367 -10.32 -11.48 -3.60
CA ALA A 367 -11.37 -12.14 -2.83
C ALA A 367 -11.48 -13.64 -3.16
N GLY A 368 -11.41 -14.01 -4.43
CA GLY A 368 -11.44 -15.40 -4.87
C GLY A 368 -10.28 -16.25 -4.37
N ASP A 369 -9.09 -15.67 -4.20
CA ASP A 369 -7.95 -16.38 -3.61
C ASP A 369 -8.21 -16.71 -2.13
N PHE A 370 -8.76 -15.76 -1.36
CA PHE A 370 -9.11 -16.00 0.04
C PHE A 370 -10.24 -17.04 0.20
N ILE A 371 -11.23 -17.02 -0.71
CA ILE A 371 -12.28 -18.05 -0.76
C ILE A 371 -11.65 -19.43 -1.03
N ALA A 372 -10.75 -19.53 -2.01
CA ALA A 372 -10.07 -20.79 -2.32
C ALA A 372 -9.25 -21.32 -1.14
N ILE A 373 -8.61 -20.45 -0.36
CA ILE A 373 -7.89 -20.81 0.88
C ILE A 373 -8.83 -21.44 1.90
N VAL A 374 -10.02 -20.86 2.10
CA VAL A 374 -11.02 -21.41 3.03
C VAL A 374 -11.58 -22.74 2.53
N GLU A 375 -11.86 -22.87 1.24
CA GLU A 375 -12.28 -24.15 0.66
C GLU A 375 -11.21 -25.24 0.81
N ASN A 376 -9.93 -24.90 0.65
CA ASN A 376 -8.83 -25.81 0.95
C ASN A 376 -8.89 -26.27 2.42
N MET A 377 -9.04 -25.36 3.39
CA MET A 377 -9.16 -25.73 4.81
C MET A 377 -10.36 -26.63 5.13
N ARG A 378 -11.45 -26.51 4.35
CA ARG A 378 -12.67 -27.32 4.48
C ARG A 378 -12.56 -28.69 3.81
N SER A 379 -11.61 -28.88 2.90
CA SER A 379 -11.37 -30.15 2.22
C SER A 379 -11.04 -31.29 3.20
N GLN A 380 -11.42 -32.51 2.82
CA GLN A 380 -11.03 -33.72 3.53
C GLN A 380 -9.50 -33.94 3.45
N GLN A 381 -8.89 -33.59 2.31
CA GLN A 381 -7.46 -33.67 2.06
C GLN A 381 -6.94 -32.28 1.64
N PRO A 382 -6.71 -31.37 2.60
CA PRO A 382 -6.19 -30.04 2.29
C PRO A 382 -4.74 -30.14 1.81
N HIS A 383 -4.38 -29.27 0.86
CA HIS A 383 -2.99 -28.99 0.56
C HIS A 383 -2.35 -28.32 1.79
N THR A 384 -1.33 -28.96 2.35
CA THR A 384 -0.59 -28.45 3.53
C THR A 384 0.24 -27.23 3.18
N TYR A 385 0.78 -27.18 1.96
CA TYR A 385 1.40 -26.02 1.35
C TYR A 385 0.70 -25.71 0.03
N PHE A 386 0.45 -24.44 -0.26
CA PHE A 386 -0.21 -23.99 -1.49
C PHE A 386 0.31 -22.63 -1.96
N THR A 387 -0.09 -22.23 -3.17
CA THR A 387 0.06 -20.84 -3.66
C THR A 387 -1.28 -20.30 -4.15
N VAL A 388 -1.39 -18.98 -4.28
CA VAL A 388 -2.55 -18.30 -4.90
C VAL A 388 -2.07 -17.18 -5.83
N GLY A 389 -2.94 -16.70 -6.72
CA GLY A 389 -2.60 -15.63 -7.68
C GLY A 389 -1.71 -16.03 -8.86
N ILE A 390 -1.26 -17.29 -8.98
CA ILE A 390 -0.41 -17.79 -10.07
C ILE A 390 -0.94 -19.09 -10.70
N LYS A 391 -0.49 -19.40 -11.92
CA LYS A 391 -0.73 -20.70 -12.56
C LYS A 391 0.41 -21.66 -12.18
N HIS A 392 0.14 -22.59 -11.27
CA HIS A 392 1.13 -23.57 -10.79
C HIS A 392 0.43 -24.83 -10.27
N PRO A 393 1.04 -26.03 -10.27
CA PRO A 393 0.43 -27.24 -9.70
C PRO A 393 0.10 -27.15 -8.20
N LEU A 394 0.76 -26.25 -7.47
CA LEU A 394 0.48 -25.97 -6.06
C LEU A 394 -0.58 -24.87 -5.86
N ALA A 395 -1.06 -24.26 -6.95
CA ALA A 395 -2.02 -23.16 -6.86
C ALA A 395 -3.41 -23.69 -6.51
N LEU A 396 -4.08 -23.04 -5.57
CA LEU A 396 -5.48 -23.35 -5.27
C LEU A 396 -6.38 -22.86 -6.42
N PRO A 397 -7.35 -23.67 -6.87
CA PRO A 397 -8.27 -23.27 -7.92
C PRO A 397 -9.24 -22.21 -7.41
N VAL A 398 -9.32 -21.08 -8.10
CA VAL A 398 -10.31 -20.03 -7.84
C VAL A 398 -11.57 -20.32 -8.65
N THR A 399 -12.66 -20.69 -7.98
CA THR A 399 -13.96 -21.01 -8.60
C THR A 399 -14.96 -19.84 -8.55
N LEU A 400 -14.74 -18.90 -7.64
CA LEU A 400 -15.59 -17.73 -7.40
C LEU A 400 -14.68 -16.55 -7.05
N ASP A 401 -14.84 -15.42 -7.71
CA ASP A 401 -14.13 -14.18 -7.42
C ASP A 401 -15.13 -13.02 -7.43
N PRO A 402 -15.73 -12.68 -6.27
CA PRO A 402 -16.80 -11.71 -6.18
C PRO A 402 -16.28 -10.27 -6.03
N ASP A 403 -17.10 -9.30 -6.40
CA ASP A 403 -16.89 -7.91 -6.02
C ASP A 403 -17.13 -7.74 -4.52
N VAL A 404 -16.07 -7.41 -3.78
CA VAL A 404 -16.08 -7.20 -2.32
C VAL A 404 -15.91 -5.74 -1.93
N ARG A 405 -15.97 -4.82 -2.89
CA ARG A 405 -15.93 -3.38 -2.61
C ARG A 405 -17.18 -2.97 -1.80
N GLY A 406 -17.04 -1.92 -1.00
CA GLY A 406 -18.15 -1.39 -0.22
C GLY A 406 -19.30 -0.95 -1.14
N ALA A 407 -20.55 -1.09 -0.68
CA ALA A 407 -21.70 -0.69 -1.48
C ALA A 407 -21.63 0.81 -1.83
N GLY A 408 -21.87 1.15 -3.10
CA GLY A 408 -21.74 2.53 -3.58
C GLY A 408 -20.30 2.99 -3.82
N SER A 409 -19.32 2.07 -3.80
CA SER A 409 -17.97 2.38 -4.28
C SER A 409 -17.97 2.66 -5.77
N PHE A 410 -17.12 3.59 -6.18
CA PHE A 410 -16.88 3.95 -7.56
C PHE A 410 -15.41 3.73 -7.88
N SER A 411 -15.13 2.91 -8.88
CA SER A 411 -13.78 2.60 -9.31
C SER A 411 -13.53 3.07 -10.74
N MET A 412 -12.34 3.62 -10.94
CA MET A 412 -11.81 4.02 -12.22
C MET A 412 -10.52 3.25 -12.52
N ARG A 413 -10.40 2.82 -13.77
CA ARG A 413 -9.12 2.37 -14.35
C ARG A 413 -8.75 3.23 -15.54
N GLY A 414 -7.64 3.93 -15.44
CA GLY A 414 -7.10 4.70 -16.53
C GLY A 414 -5.98 3.97 -17.26
N HIS A 415 -6.01 4.02 -18.59
CA HIS A 415 -4.99 3.53 -19.50
C HIS A 415 -4.30 4.74 -20.13
N SER A 416 -2.99 4.86 -19.88
CA SER A 416 -2.21 6.01 -20.32
C SER A 416 -0.84 5.59 -20.82
N VAL A 417 -0.08 6.56 -21.35
CA VAL A 417 1.31 6.40 -21.75
C VAL A 417 2.23 7.10 -20.76
N GLY A 418 3.38 6.49 -20.44
CA GLY A 418 4.39 7.07 -19.57
C GLY A 418 4.86 8.43 -20.09
N GLY A 419 4.71 9.48 -19.27
CA GLY A 419 5.04 10.87 -19.63
C GLY A 419 3.82 11.78 -19.80
N TYR A 420 2.60 11.24 -19.89
CA TYR A 420 1.37 12.01 -20.10
C TYR A 420 0.80 12.62 -18.81
N GLY A 421 1.48 12.44 -17.66
CA GLY A 421 1.05 13.01 -16.38
C GLY A 421 -0.10 12.26 -15.70
N SER A 422 -0.41 11.02 -16.11
CA SER A 422 -1.49 10.20 -15.55
C SER A 422 -1.39 9.99 -14.04
N VAL A 423 -0.19 9.71 -13.52
CA VAL A 423 0.03 9.54 -12.07
C VAL A 423 -0.37 10.82 -11.33
N THR A 424 0.14 11.99 -11.75
CA THR A 424 -0.21 13.28 -11.15
C THR A 424 -1.70 13.55 -11.24
N THR A 425 -2.28 13.30 -12.41
CA THR A 425 -3.73 13.46 -12.66
C THR A 425 -4.54 12.62 -11.68
N ASN A 426 -4.18 11.35 -11.52
CA ASN A 426 -4.85 10.45 -10.59
C ASN A 426 -4.76 10.97 -9.14
N LYS A 427 -3.61 11.53 -8.73
CA LYS A 427 -3.47 12.16 -7.40
C LYS A 427 -4.40 13.36 -7.24
N VAL A 428 -4.52 14.19 -8.29
CA VAL A 428 -5.40 15.36 -8.27
C VAL A 428 -6.86 14.92 -8.19
N ILE A 429 -7.30 13.97 -9.03
CA ILE A 429 -8.67 13.43 -8.97
C ILE A 429 -8.96 12.83 -7.59
N ALA A 430 -8.04 12.04 -7.04
CA ALA A 430 -8.16 11.50 -5.68
C ALA A 430 -8.27 12.62 -4.63
N THR A 431 -7.45 13.67 -4.74
CA THR A 431 -7.52 14.83 -3.83
C THR A 431 -8.87 15.53 -3.93
N ILE A 432 -9.44 15.67 -5.12
CA ILE A 432 -10.79 16.24 -5.30
C ILE A 432 -11.85 15.32 -4.68
N GLY A 433 -11.76 14.00 -4.89
CA GLY A 433 -12.64 13.03 -4.24
C GLY A 433 -12.62 13.15 -2.70
N GLY A 434 -11.45 13.31 -2.11
CA GLY A 434 -11.31 13.50 -0.66
C GLY A 434 -11.73 14.88 -0.16
N GLU A 435 -11.14 15.94 -0.71
CA GLU A 435 -11.27 17.31 -0.18
C GLU A 435 -12.56 18.01 -0.61
N VAL A 436 -13.11 17.69 -1.80
CA VAL A 436 -14.32 18.33 -2.34
C VAL A 436 -15.55 17.48 -2.12
N PHE A 437 -15.46 16.16 -2.35
CA PHE A 437 -16.60 15.26 -2.20
C PHE A 437 -16.72 14.65 -0.80
N GLY A 438 -15.73 14.84 0.08
CA GLY A 438 -15.75 14.32 1.45
C GLY A 438 -15.78 12.79 1.51
N MET A 439 -15.24 12.13 0.48
CA MET A 439 -15.24 10.68 0.35
C MET A 439 -13.87 10.09 0.73
N ASP A 440 -13.85 8.82 1.08
CA ASP A 440 -12.60 8.07 1.16
C ASP A 440 -12.14 7.75 -0.25
N VAL A 441 -10.86 8.01 -0.53
CA VAL A 441 -10.24 7.72 -1.80
C VAL A 441 -9.09 6.75 -1.59
N GLN A 442 -8.86 5.92 -2.60
CA GLN A 442 -7.68 5.10 -2.71
C GLN A 442 -7.18 5.19 -4.15
N ALA A 443 -5.93 5.60 -4.35
CA ALA A 443 -5.37 5.78 -5.68
C ALA A 443 -3.93 5.27 -5.76
N TYR A 444 -3.66 4.43 -6.75
CA TYR A 444 -2.35 3.83 -6.97
C TYR A 444 -2.16 3.56 -8.47
N PRO A 445 -0.99 3.89 -9.04
CA PRO A 445 -0.70 3.49 -10.39
C PRO A 445 -0.04 2.11 -10.42
N LYS A 446 -0.20 1.39 -11.53
CA LYS A 446 0.56 0.19 -11.84
C LYS A 446 1.94 0.63 -12.30
N TYR A 447 2.92 0.46 -11.43
CA TYR A 447 4.32 0.72 -11.76
C TYR A 447 4.90 -0.52 -12.44
N GLY A 448 5.44 -0.35 -13.63
CA GLY A 448 6.25 -1.36 -14.30
C GLY A 448 7.74 -1.00 -14.26
N SER A 449 8.58 -1.86 -14.84
CA SER A 449 10.02 -1.60 -15.01
C SER A 449 10.33 -0.54 -16.07
N GLU A 450 9.31 -0.20 -16.86
CA GLU A 450 9.37 0.57 -18.07
C GLU A 450 9.46 2.08 -17.82
N LYS A 451 10.34 2.76 -18.56
CA LYS A 451 10.45 4.23 -18.55
C LYS A 451 9.34 4.88 -19.41
N LYS A 452 9.46 6.20 -19.65
CA LYS A 452 8.53 6.98 -20.50
C LYS A 452 8.24 6.28 -21.85
N GLY A 453 7.02 6.47 -22.36
CA GLY A 453 6.60 6.01 -23.69
C GLY A 453 5.89 4.66 -23.72
N LEU A 454 5.86 3.92 -22.61
CA LEU A 454 5.18 2.63 -22.54
C LEU A 454 3.81 2.74 -21.83
N PRO A 455 2.87 1.80 -22.10
CA PRO A 455 1.55 1.79 -21.49
C PRO A 455 1.64 1.69 -19.96
N THR A 456 0.79 2.45 -19.27
CA THR A 456 0.68 2.44 -17.81
C THR A 456 -0.79 2.52 -17.42
N THR A 457 -1.16 1.64 -16.50
CA THR A 457 -2.49 1.59 -15.91
C THR A 457 -2.46 2.31 -14.57
N TYR A 458 -3.54 2.98 -14.21
CA TYR A 458 -3.71 3.53 -12.87
C TYR A 458 -5.12 3.35 -12.37
N TYR A 459 -5.23 3.24 -11.06
CA TYR A 459 -6.45 2.86 -10.37
C TYR A 459 -6.85 3.95 -9.38
N LEU A 460 -8.15 4.15 -9.27
CA LEU A 460 -8.78 5.01 -8.28
C LEU A 460 -10.05 4.31 -7.81
N THR A 461 -10.25 4.28 -6.51
CA THR A 461 -11.53 3.95 -5.90
C THR A 461 -11.94 5.12 -5.02
N ILE A 462 -13.21 5.50 -5.10
CA ILE A 462 -13.85 6.50 -4.26
C ILE A 462 -15.04 5.81 -3.57
N ALA A 463 -15.14 5.94 -2.27
CA ALA A 463 -16.21 5.32 -1.49
C ALA A 463 -16.62 6.20 -0.31
N LYS A 464 -17.82 5.97 0.22
CA LYS A 464 -18.31 6.65 1.43
C LYS A 464 -17.68 6.10 2.71
N GLU A 465 -17.13 4.89 2.64
CA GLU A 465 -16.50 4.17 3.74
C GLU A 465 -15.08 3.76 3.34
N HIS A 466 -14.30 3.38 4.34
CA HIS A 466 -12.90 2.99 4.19
C HIS A 466 -12.72 1.89 3.13
N ILE A 467 -11.78 2.10 2.22
CA ILE A 467 -11.52 1.21 1.09
C ILE A 467 -10.51 0.14 1.53
N ARG A 468 -10.97 -1.12 1.56
CA ARG A 468 -10.19 -2.25 2.08
C ARG A 468 -9.44 -3.07 1.03
N VAL A 469 -9.72 -2.85 -0.25
CA VAL A 469 -9.21 -3.71 -1.34
C VAL A 469 -7.87 -3.17 -1.86
N HIS A 470 -6.78 -3.91 -1.64
CA HIS A 470 -5.42 -3.58 -2.13
C HIS A 470 -4.97 -4.53 -3.25
N SER A 471 -5.64 -4.46 -4.40
CA SER A 471 -5.32 -5.25 -5.60
C SER A 471 -5.72 -4.51 -6.87
N GLU A 472 -5.31 -4.96 -8.04
CA GLU A 472 -5.88 -4.46 -9.30
C GLU A 472 -7.41 -4.61 -9.34
N LEU A 473 -8.07 -3.66 -10.00
CA LEU A 473 -9.54 -3.57 -10.05
C LEU A 473 -10.10 -4.40 -11.22
N GLU A 474 -10.87 -5.44 -10.87
CA GLU A 474 -11.62 -6.30 -11.80
C GLU A 474 -13.08 -5.86 -11.98
N HIS A 475 -13.50 -4.85 -11.23
CA HIS A 475 -14.81 -4.22 -11.34
C HIS A 475 -14.61 -2.71 -11.36
N VAL A 476 -15.01 -2.06 -12.47
CA VAL A 476 -14.82 -0.62 -12.66
C VAL A 476 -16.04 0.02 -13.31
N GLU A 477 -16.39 1.21 -12.81
CA GLU A 477 -17.49 2.03 -13.31
C GLU A 477 -17.02 3.01 -14.38
N PHE A 478 -15.73 3.34 -14.41
CA PHE A 478 -15.15 4.25 -15.40
C PHE A 478 -13.80 3.78 -15.94
N VAL A 479 -13.69 3.71 -17.27
CA VAL A 479 -12.43 3.43 -17.97
C VAL A 479 -12.00 4.67 -18.74
N ALA A 480 -10.82 5.23 -18.42
CA ALA A 480 -10.27 6.38 -19.12
C ALA A 480 -9.16 5.94 -20.07
N LEU A 481 -9.35 6.13 -21.39
CA LEU A 481 -8.38 5.81 -22.42
C LEU A 481 -7.73 7.09 -22.93
N ASN A 482 -6.50 7.35 -22.50
CA ASN A 482 -5.75 8.51 -22.98
C ASN A 482 -5.17 8.27 -24.40
N ASP A 483 -5.17 7.03 -24.87
CA ASP A 483 -4.78 6.63 -26.22
C ASP A 483 -5.60 5.39 -26.64
N VAL A 484 -6.26 5.46 -27.80
CA VAL A 484 -7.02 4.35 -28.40
C VAL A 484 -6.15 3.12 -28.69
N ASN A 485 -4.84 3.29 -28.81
CA ASN A 485 -3.89 2.18 -28.98
C ASN A 485 -3.90 1.19 -27.80
N ALA A 486 -4.47 1.55 -26.64
CA ALA A 486 -4.67 0.64 -25.53
C ALA A 486 -5.39 -0.66 -25.95
N PHE A 487 -6.33 -0.59 -26.91
CA PHE A 487 -7.04 -1.75 -27.44
C PHE A 487 -6.16 -2.73 -28.25
N ASN A 488 -4.99 -2.28 -28.71
CA ASN A 488 -4.04 -3.13 -29.44
C ASN A 488 -3.08 -3.86 -28.49
N LEU A 489 -3.02 -3.45 -27.23
CA LEU A 489 -2.06 -3.93 -26.24
C LEU A 489 -2.72 -4.93 -25.29
N GLU A 490 -3.93 -4.65 -24.85
CA GLU A 490 -4.71 -5.49 -23.95
C GLU A 490 -6.22 -5.27 -24.13
N ASN A 491 -7.06 -5.92 -23.31
CA ASN A 491 -8.48 -5.60 -23.23
C ASN A 491 -8.71 -4.54 -22.14
N PRO A 492 -8.78 -3.23 -22.49
CA PRO A 492 -8.98 -2.19 -21.50
C PRO A 492 -10.39 -2.17 -20.89
N LEU A 493 -11.35 -2.94 -21.45
CA LEU A 493 -12.74 -3.04 -20.97
C LEU A 493 -12.96 -4.17 -19.97
N MET A 494 -11.93 -4.99 -19.69
CA MET A 494 -12.00 -6.09 -18.74
C MET A 494 -12.53 -5.61 -17.38
N GLY A 495 -13.65 -6.17 -16.92
CA GLY A 495 -14.22 -5.76 -15.64
C GLY A 495 -15.10 -4.49 -15.66
N LEU A 496 -15.34 -3.89 -16.83
CA LEU A 496 -16.27 -2.76 -16.95
C LEU A 496 -17.69 -3.19 -16.53
N SER A 497 -18.24 -2.50 -15.54
CA SER A 497 -19.60 -2.73 -15.02
C SER A 497 -20.66 -2.45 -16.10
N PRO A 498 -21.81 -3.15 -16.10
CA PRO A 498 -22.94 -2.80 -16.95
C PRO A 498 -23.38 -1.34 -16.72
N GLY A 499 -23.65 -0.60 -17.79
CA GLY A 499 -23.91 0.84 -17.72
C GLY A 499 -22.66 1.71 -17.45
N GLY A 500 -21.47 1.09 -17.39
CA GLY A 500 -20.21 1.76 -17.12
C GLY A 500 -19.85 2.79 -18.18
N MET A 501 -18.93 3.68 -17.80
CA MET A 501 -18.50 4.81 -18.61
C MET A 501 -17.14 4.55 -19.21
N VAL A 502 -16.93 4.97 -20.46
CA VAL A 502 -15.63 4.92 -21.13
C VAL A 502 -15.33 6.28 -21.72
N PHE A 503 -14.19 6.85 -21.35
CA PHE A 503 -13.64 8.02 -22.02
C PHE A 503 -12.57 7.58 -23.02
N THR A 504 -12.56 8.18 -24.22
CA THR A 504 -11.49 8.01 -25.20
C THR A 504 -10.98 9.35 -25.72
N GLN A 505 -9.66 9.51 -25.76
CA GLN A 505 -9.05 10.63 -26.48
C GLN A 505 -9.33 10.46 -27.98
N SER A 506 -9.79 11.52 -28.64
CA SER A 506 -9.95 11.57 -30.11
C SER A 506 -9.86 13.01 -30.61
N GLN A 507 -9.25 13.19 -31.79
CA GLN A 507 -9.21 14.49 -32.49
C GLN A 507 -10.45 14.73 -33.37
N GLU A 508 -11.26 13.69 -33.59
CA GLU A 508 -12.50 13.79 -34.35
C GLU A 508 -13.61 14.40 -33.50
N ALA A 509 -14.47 15.21 -34.12
CA ALA A 509 -15.65 15.78 -33.47
C ALA A 509 -16.95 15.04 -33.83
N ASP A 510 -16.95 14.28 -34.92
CA ASP A 510 -18.11 13.51 -35.35
C ASP A 510 -18.23 12.19 -34.54
N PRO A 511 -19.33 11.97 -33.79
CA PRO A 511 -19.52 10.74 -33.02
C PRO A 511 -19.39 9.46 -33.84
N ALA A 512 -19.80 9.46 -35.11
CA ALA A 512 -19.69 8.27 -35.98
C ALA A 512 -18.23 7.97 -36.35
N ALA A 513 -17.45 9.01 -36.67
CA ALA A 513 -16.01 8.88 -36.91
C ALA A 513 -15.25 8.38 -35.67
N ILE A 514 -15.56 8.92 -34.48
CA ILE A 514 -14.95 8.48 -33.21
C ILE A 514 -15.29 7.01 -32.94
N TRP A 515 -16.57 6.64 -33.06
CA TRP A 515 -17.01 5.27 -32.81
C TRP A 515 -16.32 4.26 -33.71
N LYS A 516 -16.04 4.64 -34.97
CA LYS A 516 -15.33 3.79 -35.93
C LYS A 516 -13.87 3.50 -35.54
N GLN A 517 -13.23 4.38 -34.75
CA GLN A 517 -11.85 4.20 -34.26
C GLN A 517 -11.74 3.06 -33.23
N ILE A 518 -12.82 2.76 -32.50
CA ILE A 518 -12.86 1.68 -31.51
C ILE A 518 -12.96 0.33 -32.25
N PRO A 519 -12.15 -0.70 -31.94
CA PRO A 519 -12.21 -1.98 -32.64
C PRO A 519 -13.57 -2.67 -32.56
N ALA A 520 -13.95 -3.42 -33.60
CA ALA A 520 -15.28 -4.05 -33.70
C ALA A 520 -15.62 -4.96 -32.51
N TRP A 521 -14.65 -5.71 -31.98
CA TRP A 521 -14.86 -6.55 -30.81
C TRP A 521 -15.21 -5.73 -29.56
N ALA A 522 -14.54 -4.58 -29.37
CA ALA A 522 -14.76 -3.68 -28.25
C ALA A 522 -16.09 -2.94 -28.41
N ARG A 523 -16.44 -2.51 -29.63
CA ARG A 523 -17.76 -1.92 -29.93
C ARG A 523 -18.89 -2.85 -29.53
N LYS A 524 -18.77 -4.14 -29.85
CA LYS A 524 -19.74 -5.16 -29.45
C LYS A 524 -19.87 -5.24 -27.93
N GLU A 525 -18.76 -5.38 -27.22
CA GLU A 525 -18.76 -5.47 -25.75
C GLU A 525 -19.37 -4.24 -25.08
N LEU A 526 -19.05 -3.04 -25.56
CA LEU A 526 -19.62 -1.78 -25.07
C LEU A 526 -21.13 -1.69 -25.32
N CYS A 527 -21.60 -2.18 -26.47
CA CYS A 527 -23.03 -2.25 -26.76
C CYS A 527 -23.74 -3.22 -25.82
N ASP A 528 -23.18 -4.43 -25.66
CA ASP A 528 -23.73 -5.51 -24.83
C ASP A 528 -23.80 -5.10 -23.35
N LYS A 529 -22.79 -4.35 -22.86
CA LYS A 529 -22.77 -3.79 -21.50
C LYS A 529 -23.63 -2.54 -21.31
N ASN A 530 -24.29 -2.04 -22.36
CA ASN A 530 -25.00 -0.76 -22.35
C ASN A 530 -24.13 0.40 -21.85
N ALA A 531 -22.85 0.41 -22.23
CA ALA A 531 -21.88 1.41 -21.77
C ALA A 531 -22.15 2.80 -22.37
N ARG A 532 -21.74 3.84 -21.64
CA ARG A 532 -21.76 5.24 -22.09
C ARG A 532 -20.37 5.66 -22.54
N ILE A 533 -20.25 6.19 -23.75
CA ILE A 533 -18.96 6.49 -24.36
C ILE A 533 -18.80 8.00 -24.51
N PHE A 534 -17.69 8.52 -23.99
CA PHE A 534 -17.34 9.92 -24.03
C PHE A 534 -16.04 10.12 -24.80
N ALA A 535 -15.94 11.23 -25.53
CA ALA A 535 -14.74 11.56 -26.27
C ALA A 535 -14.41 13.05 -26.18
N LEU A 536 -13.12 13.36 -26.23
CA LEU A 536 -12.61 14.73 -26.30
C LEU A 536 -11.16 14.77 -26.77
N ASP A 537 -10.79 15.81 -27.53
CA ASP A 537 -9.40 16.08 -27.89
C ASP A 537 -8.63 16.72 -26.73
N THR A 538 -8.30 15.92 -25.73
CA THR A 538 -7.55 16.38 -24.54
C THR A 538 -6.16 16.90 -24.89
N VAL A 539 -5.53 16.36 -25.95
CA VAL A 539 -4.20 16.77 -26.43
C VAL A 539 -4.28 18.15 -27.08
N GLY A 540 -5.21 18.36 -28.02
CA GLY A 540 -5.38 19.65 -28.69
C GLY A 540 -5.81 20.76 -27.74
N ILE A 541 -6.67 20.47 -26.75
CA ILE A 541 -7.05 21.42 -25.70
C ILE A 541 -5.81 21.79 -24.87
N ALA A 542 -5.05 20.81 -24.40
CA ALA A 542 -3.87 21.05 -23.58
C ALA A 542 -2.79 21.88 -24.32
N GLN A 543 -2.62 21.66 -25.63
CA GLN A 543 -1.73 22.46 -26.48
C GLN A 543 -2.17 23.92 -26.60
N LYS A 544 -3.48 24.18 -26.72
CA LYS A 544 -4.04 25.53 -26.85
C LYS A 544 -4.05 26.31 -25.54
N VAL A 545 -4.31 25.63 -24.42
CA VAL A 545 -4.48 26.26 -23.11
C VAL A 545 -3.14 26.50 -22.40
N SER A 546 -2.18 25.56 -22.51
CA SER A 546 -0.93 25.68 -21.77
C SER A 546 -0.04 26.79 -22.32
N SER A 547 0.33 27.75 -21.47
CA SER A 547 1.34 28.77 -21.76
C SER A 547 2.77 28.22 -21.84
N ARG A 548 2.99 26.96 -21.46
CA ARG A 548 4.30 26.32 -21.38
C ARG A 548 4.37 25.03 -22.20
N ALA A 549 5.34 24.96 -23.11
CA ALA A 549 5.55 23.79 -23.98
C ALA A 549 5.82 22.50 -23.18
N ASP A 550 6.57 22.57 -22.08
CA ASP A 550 6.90 21.40 -21.25
C ASP A 550 5.70 20.82 -20.48
N LEU A 551 4.60 21.57 -20.39
CA LEU A 551 3.37 21.18 -19.69
C LEU A 551 2.25 20.72 -20.62
N GLN A 552 2.30 21.08 -21.92
CA GLN A 552 1.25 20.72 -22.89
C GLN A 552 0.92 19.24 -22.86
N GLN A 553 1.94 18.37 -22.89
CA GLN A 553 1.73 16.92 -22.88
C GLN A 553 1.16 16.40 -21.56
N ARG A 554 1.43 17.06 -20.43
CA ARG A 554 0.94 16.60 -19.11
C ARG A 554 -0.44 17.14 -18.77
N MET A 555 -0.82 18.29 -19.34
CA MET A 555 -2.06 18.98 -19.05
C MET A 555 -3.29 18.27 -19.64
N GLN A 556 -3.12 17.33 -20.59
CA GLN A 556 -4.21 16.48 -21.07
C GLN A 556 -4.92 15.71 -19.94
N GLY A 557 -4.19 15.30 -18.89
CA GLY A 557 -4.81 14.64 -17.75
C GLY A 557 -5.64 15.60 -16.88
N ILE A 558 -5.31 16.89 -16.87
CA ILE A 558 -6.14 17.90 -16.21
C ILE A 558 -7.43 18.18 -16.99
N VAL A 559 -7.41 18.03 -18.32
CA VAL A 559 -8.65 18.00 -19.11
C VAL A 559 -9.51 16.79 -18.71
N LEU A 560 -8.90 15.62 -18.54
CA LEU A 560 -9.60 14.41 -18.03
C LEU A 560 -10.24 14.63 -16.65
N LEU A 561 -9.63 15.43 -15.76
CA LEU A 561 -10.28 15.81 -14.51
C LEU A 561 -11.61 16.55 -14.75
N GLY A 562 -11.66 17.48 -15.70
CA GLY A 562 -12.91 18.16 -16.07
C GLY A 562 -13.98 17.19 -16.56
N ILE A 563 -13.57 16.24 -17.41
CA ILE A 563 -14.45 15.18 -17.93
C ILE A 563 -14.98 14.32 -16.77
N PHE A 564 -14.09 13.86 -15.91
CA PHE A 564 -14.43 13.09 -14.72
C PHE A 564 -15.48 13.80 -13.87
N LEU A 565 -15.29 15.09 -13.57
CA LEU A 565 -16.24 15.88 -12.80
C LEU A 565 -17.62 15.99 -13.46
N ARG A 566 -17.66 16.07 -14.80
CA ARG A 566 -18.90 16.20 -15.56
C ARG A 566 -19.72 14.91 -15.63
N ILE A 567 -19.06 13.77 -15.82
CA ILE A 567 -19.73 12.51 -16.17
C ILE A 567 -19.97 11.60 -14.97
N THR A 568 -19.18 11.74 -13.91
CA THR A 568 -19.29 10.92 -12.70
C THR A 568 -20.44 11.40 -11.81
N PRO A 569 -21.04 10.51 -10.99
CA PRO A 569 -22.27 10.84 -10.27
C PRO A 569 -22.06 11.78 -9.08
N PHE A 570 -20.82 12.02 -8.63
CA PHE A 570 -20.52 12.68 -7.36
C PHE A 570 -21.12 14.08 -7.22
N GLN A 571 -21.03 14.91 -8.25
CA GLN A 571 -21.60 16.27 -8.21
C GLN A 571 -23.12 16.22 -8.02
N ALA A 572 -23.81 15.34 -8.76
CA ALA A 572 -25.25 15.19 -8.69
C ALA A 572 -25.70 14.57 -7.35
N GLU A 573 -25.00 13.54 -6.87
CA GLU A 573 -25.31 12.88 -5.59
C GLU A 573 -25.14 13.80 -4.38
N LEU A 574 -24.16 14.70 -4.43
CA LEU A 574 -23.90 15.67 -3.36
C LEU A 574 -24.66 16.99 -3.54
N ALA A 575 -25.47 17.12 -4.60
CA ALA A 575 -26.21 18.33 -4.93
C ALA A 575 -25.33 19.60 -4.98
N LEU A 576 -24.09 19.47 -5.47
CA LEU A 576 -23.15 20.58 -5.58
C LEU A 576 -23.41 21.40 -6.85
N SER A 577 -23.40 22.72 -6.70
CA SER A 577 -23.38 23.63 -7.85
C SER A 577 -22.03 23.57 -8.59
N ASP A 578 -22.04 23.93 -9.87
CA ASP A 578 -20.80 24.05 -10.66
C ASP A 578 -19.79 24.97 -9.97
N GLU A 579 -20.26 26.07 -9.38
CA GLU A 579 -19.42 27.05 -8.69
C GLU A 579 -18.69 26.43 -7.48
N GLU A 580 -19.38 25.60 -6.69
CA GLU A 580 -18.78 24.92 -5.54
C GLU A 580 -17.72 23.90 -5.97
N VAL A 581 -18.01 23.13 -7.03
CA VAL A 581 -17.05 22.18 -7.61
C VAL A 581 -15.80 22.90 -8.10
N PHE A 582 -15.94 23.95 -8.91
CA PHE A 582 -14.80 24.67 -9.45
C PHE A 582 -13.98 25.41 -8.38
N ARG A 583 -14.62 25.90 -7.31
CA ARG A 583 -13.93 26.48 -6.15
C ARG A 583 -13.06 25.44 -5.42
N GLY A 584 -13.60 24.24 -5.24
CA GLY A 584 -12.86 23.11 -4.68
C GLY A 584 -11.66 22.72 -5.56
N VAL A 585 -11.89 22.61 -6.86
CA VAL A 585 -10.84 22.33 -7.86
C VAL A 585 -9.73 23.37 -7.83
N GLU A 586 -10.07 24.66 -7.81
CA GLU A 586 -9.08 25.73 -7.73
C GLU A 586 -8.18 25.62 -6.49
N LYS A 587 -8.78 25.35 -5.32
CA LYS A 587 -8.03 25.16 -4.08
C LYS A 587 -6.99 24.04 -4.21
N SER A 588 -7.38 22.89 -4.76
CA SER A 588 -6.46 21.76 -4.94
C SER A 588 -5.42 22.04 -6.03
N LEU A 589 -5.78 22.66 -7.16
CA LEU A 589 -4.82 23.03 -8.21
C LEU A 589 -3.79 24.04 -7.71
N ARG A 590 -4.17 24.99 -6.86
CA ARG A 590 -3.23 25.93 -6.21
C ARG A 590 -2.24 25.20 -5.30
N LYS A 591 -2.67 24.18 -4.55
CA LYS A 591 -1.80 23.34 -3.72
C LYS A 591 -0.74 22.61 -4.56
N TYR A 592 -1.13 22.05 -5.70
CA TYR A 592 -0.21 21.29 -6.57
C TYR A 592 0.69 22.17 -7.46
N PHE A 593 0.15 23.26 -8.01
CA PHE A 593 0.79 24.02 -9.07
C PHE A 593 1.11 25.47 -8.69
N GLY A 594 0.70 25.95 -7.51
CA GLY A 594 0.93 27.34 -7.08
C GLY A 594 2.40 27.76 -7.07
N LYS A 595 3.31 26.84 -6.69
CA LYS A 595 4.77 27.07 -6.75
C LYS A 595 5.31 27.29 -8.17
N ARG A 596 4.53 26.96 -9.21
CA ARG A 596 4.90 27.15 -10.62
C ARG A 596 4.39 28.46 -11.22
N GLY A 597 3.70 29.28 -10.42
CA GLY A 597 3.20 30.61 -10.79
C GLY A 597 1.70 30.63 -11.14
N GLU A 598 1.10 31.81 -11.00
CA GLU A 598 -0.35 32.01 -11.16
C GLU A 598 -0.84 31.65 -12.56
N ARG A 599 -0.06 31.98 -13.61
CA ARG A 599 -0.44 31.65 -14.99
C ARG A 599 -0.64 30.15 -15.18
N VAL A 600 0.23 29.32 -14.59
CA VAL A 600 0.10 27.86 -14.67
C VAL A 600 -1.18 27.40 -13.98
N VAL A 601 -1.56 27.99 -12.84
CA VAL A 601 -2.82 27.66 -12.15
C VAL A 601 -4.01 27.98 -13.06
N GLN A 602 -4.03 29.16 -13.67
CA GLN A 602 -5.12 29.58 -14.56
C GLN A 602 -5.22 28.71 -15.82
N ASP A 603 -4.09 28.34 -16.42
CA ASP A 603 -4.09 27.40 -17.56
C ASP A 603 -4.67 26.03 -17.15
N ASN A 604 -4.34 25.52 -15.96
CA ASN A 604 -4.92 24.26 -15.47
C ASN A 604 -6.42 24.39 -15.19
N LEU A 605 -6.88 25.51 -14.64
CA LEU A 605 -8.31 25.77 -14.41
C LEU A 605 -9.09 25.80 -15.72
N GLU A 606 -8.56 26.49 -16.73
CA GLU A 606 -9.17 26.52 -18.05
C GLU A 606 -9.20 25.12 -18.68
N ALA A 607 -8.14 24.32 -18.54
CA ALA A 607 -8.13 22.94 -19.01
C ALA A 607 -9.24 22.09 -18.36
N VAL A 608 -9.50 22.27 -17.05
CA VAL A 608 -10.63 21.61 -16.37
C VAL A 608 -11.96 22.08 -16.93
N ARG A 609 -12.17 23.40 -17.11
CA ARG A 609 -13.43 23.94 -17.66
C ARG A 609 -13.72 23.40 -19.06
N ARG A 610 -12.71 23.39 -19.93
CA ARG A 610 -12.79 22.83 -21.28
C ARG A 610 -13.14 21.34 -21.22
N GLY A 611 -12.50 20.57 -20.34
CA GLY A 611 -12.86 19.17 -20.12
C GLY A 611 -14.30 18.95 -19.65
N TYR A 612 -14.80 19.83 -18.79
CA TYR A 612 -16.14 19.75 -18.23
C TYR A 612 -17.24 20.11 -19.24
N HIS A 613 -17.02 21.12 -20.09
CA HIS A 613 -18.03 21.63 -21.02
C HIS A 613 -17.96 21.03 -22.43
N ASP A 614 -16.75 20.72 -22.93
CA ASP A 614 -16.58 20.32 -24.33
C ASP A 614 -16.73 18.81 -24.56
N VAL A 615 -16.79 18.00 -23.48
CA VAL A 615 -16.90 16.54 -23.60
C VAL A 615 -18.18 16.14 -24.33
N ILE A 616 -18.04 15.27 -25.32
CA ILE A 616 -19.17 14.75 -26.09
C ILE A 616 -19.47 13.31 -25.69
N GLU A 617 -20.76 12.99 -25.56
CA GLU A 617 -21.25 11.62 -25.42
C GLU A 617 -21.63 11.09 -26.80
N ILE A 618 -21.14 9.90 -27.18
CA ILE A 618 -21.50 9.25 -28.43
C ILE A 618 -22.96 8.79 -28.33
N PRO A 619 -23.88 9.25 -29.21
CA PRO A 619 -25.28 8.87 -29.12
C PRO A 619 -25.48 7.37 -29.28
N ARG A 620 -26.40 6.80 -28.49
CA ARG A 620 -26.68 5.36 -28.50
C ARG A 620 -27.11 4.85 -29.88
N GLU A 621 -27.84 5.66 -30.64
CA GLU A 621 -28.26 5.36 -32.01
C GLU A 621 -27.08 5.13 -32.97
N VAL A 622 -26.00 5.91 -32.82
CA VAL A 622 -24.76 5.78 -33.60
C VAL A 622 -24.04 4.48 -33.25
N MET A 623 -24.01 4.14 -31.96
CA MET A 623 -23.40 2.90 -31.48
C MET A 623 -24.11 1.67 -32.07
N LEU A 624 -25.44 1.66 -32.03
CA LEU A 624 -26.26 0.52 -32.46
C LEU A 624 -26.34 0.35 -33.99
N SER A 625 -26.38 1.45 -34.75
CA SER A 625 -26.42 1.40 -36.22
C SER A 625 -25.17 0.74 -36.81
N THR A 626 -24.00 1.04 -36.23
CA THR A 626 -22.71 0.48 -36.63
C THR A 626 -22.57 -0.99 -36.21
N ALA A 627 -23.09 -1.37 -35.04
CA ALA A 627 -23.09 -2.76 -34.59
C ALA A 627 -23.92 -3.67 -35.51
N ALA A 628 -25.02 -3.16 -36.07
CA ALA A 628 -25.80 -3.87 -37.09
C ALA A 628 -25.01 -4.03 -38.40
N ALA A 629 -24.29 -3.00 -38.84
CA ALA A 629 -23.43 -3.05 -40.02
C ALA A 629 -22.24 -4.01 -39.84
N ASP A 630 -21.60 -4.03 -38.67
CA ASP A 630 -20.51 -4.95 -38.33
C ASP A 630 -20.97 -6.41 -38.35
N LYS A 631 -22.17 -6.71 -37.81
CA LYS A 631 -22.79 -8.04 -37.88
C LYS A 631 -23.09 -8.46 -39.32
N ALA A 632 -23.62 -7.55 -40.14
CA ALA A 632 -23.90 -7.81 -41.55
C ALA A 632 -22.61 -8.11 -42.34
N ASN A 633 -21.56 -7.32 -42.12
CA ASN A 633 -20.26 -7.51 -42.76
C ASN A 633 -19.55 -8.81 -42.31
N ALA A 634 -19.68 -9.19 -41.04
CA ALA A 634 -19.16 -10.46 -40.55
C ALA A 634 -19.90 -11.66 -41.17
N ALA A 635 -21.23 -11.58 -41.32
CA ALA A 635 -22.03 -12.61 -41.99
C ALA A 635 -21.68 -12.74 -43.49
N LEU A 636 -21.44 -11.61 -44.17
CA LEU A 636 -20.95 -11.57 -45.55
C LEU A 636 -19.58 -12.25 -45.72
N ARG A 637 -18.62 -11.99 -44.82
CA ARG A 637 -17.30 -12.64 -44.85
C ARG A 637 -17.35 -14.15 -44.61
N VAL A 638 -18.29 -14.63 -43.79
CA VAL A 638 -18.50 -16.07 -43.58
C VAL A 638 -19.15 -16.71 -44.81
N LEU A 639 -19.98 -15.97 -45.56
CA LEU A 639 -20.54 -16.44 -46.83
C LEU A 639 -19.48 -16.48 -47.95
N GLU A 640 -18.61 -15.47 -48.03
CA GLU A 640 -17.50 -15.40 -49.00
C GLU A 640 -16.37 -16.40 -48.71
N ALA A 641 -16.17 -16.82 -47.46
CA ALA A 641 -15.19 -17.85 -47.10
C ALA A 641 -15.70 -19.29 -47.32
N ASN A 642 -17.00 -19.46 -47.54
CA ASN A 642 -17.66 -20.75 -47.81
C ASN A 642 -18.10 -20.90 -49.29
N SER A 643 -17.75 -19.91 -50.14
CA SER A 643 -17.86 -19.92 -51.60
C SER A 643 -16.47 -19.99 -52.21
#